data_AF-A0A1G4ATG9-F1
#
_entry.id   AF-A0A1G4ATG9-F1
#
_cell.length_a   1.000
_cell.length_b   1.000
_cell.length_c   1.000
_cell.angle_alpha   90.00
_cell.angle_beta   90.00
_cell.angle_gamma   90.00
#
_symmetry.space_group_name_H-M   'P 1'
#
loop_
_entity.id
_entity.type
_entity.pdbx_description
1 polymer ?
#
loop_
_entity_poly.entity_id
_entity_poly.type
_entity_poly.pdbx_seq_one_letter_code
_entity_poly.pdbx_strand_id
1 'polypeptide(L)'
;MPMSQQASAVMSICAMLKASSNLTIAFNEIPRHQIEVKPEEGDFTLPDVRRILAFLWSASPHLTEPNAPYGGPGSATASGLDFARIFSPDSHAFLSDAKCRGEPTEAVFTHGPPVADKIDMLQPSSIHGIDIEKETFLSIETAGNVNSLMAGTEIYVKDWEGKLRILSGGYNFSRLLNKDPTKRAIGFSQHASTLDSDAIGSWVKVCHGIVDFCLNEIKDRVDHAVEQQKLPNSDLGFSGSYTASHLLEDLNLYLQAAYYEALGPNPFVPELATHGRRKPAINLDDDENLSPYTFGIELEFLVPYTRSNDNHTDETDQRWVYHNDTPTIFAAEPTPEDEPDELAAAIDQRNKAYNASANRVEGLLCDAGHFSATFATLWGLRNNEYPAKVSLPGLQPVADAAGFQLYFVNGVDAEFQCWYVKKDLSLSSWAFGEKGYAGHVGMEVASPILRDSPEDFGKVSDVLRILRSGLRPMLDIGCDLHVHVGNVRKFSLLGMKRIVTLLLLVDPILYTIVHPSRKYNALTLPFHQDARVMNDGQDLPDYTAASGFNDEEKEAEGKPSQAVEARVLLDLEAHVPISQLPRKVRNELAQLWSMDNLDDFTSELRPFRGCRGGTAFVTCRLIENHSVPSTGRCIEGTIEFRMLEGTLDPELITRWTKLLLRVVERAEATTTSEYFEMLAALAEERESDDENLAALLGALGLEKHLPFWRKALQKNQALDIKLVETDQFGLKILPEKWELPQFREYKGEYKDKQARKRDWYEQHVFRLPELDDDTLDRVRDIL
;
A
#
# COMPACT_ATOMS: atom_id res chain seq x y z
N MET A 1 -29.68 -25.88 11.91
CA MET A 1 -29.79 -26.46 13.27
C MET A 1 -29.14 -25.51 14.27
N PRO A 2 -29.66 -25.38 15.50
CA PRO A 2 -28.95 -24.67 16.57
C PRO A 2 -27.61 -25.39 16.83
N MET A 3 -26.51 -24.64 16.98
CA MET A 3 -25.23 -25.22 17.39
C MET A 3 -25.42 -25.99 18.70
N SER A 4 -24.95 -27.24 18.74
CA SER A 4 -25.00 -28.05 19.96
C SER A 4 -24.20 -27.34 21.06
N GLN A 5 -24.60 -27.55 22.33
CA GLN A 5 -23.95 -26.97 23.50
C GLN A 5 -22.44 -27.28 23.56
N GLN A 6 -22.02 -28.38 22.92
CA GLN A 6 -20.62 -28.80 22.77
C GLN A 6 -19.84 -27.92 21.80
N ALA A 7 -20.43 -27.50 20.67
CA ALA A 7 -19.78 -26.58 19.73
C ALA A 7 -19.49 -25.23 20.41
N SER A 8 -20.45 -24.68 21.16
CA SER A 8 -20.25 -23.43 21.92
C SER A 8 -19.14 -23.54 22.97
N ALA A 9 -18.96 -24.70 23.60
CA ALA A 9 -17.90 -24.93 24.58
C ALA A 9 -16.51 -25.00 23.93
N VAL A 10 -16.38 -25.70 22.78
CA VAL A 10 -15.15 -25.75 22.00
C VAL A 10 -14.72 -24.35 21.57
N MET A 11 -15.67 -23.54 21.09
CA MET A 11 -15.43 -22.16 20.66
C MET A 11 -14.92 -21.28 21.80
N SER A 12 -15.51 -21.41 22.99
CA SER A 12 -15.06 -20.69 24.18
C SER A 12 -13.65 -21.12 24.62
N ILE A 13 -13.31 -22.41 24.51
CA ILE A 13 -11.96 -22.93 24.80
C ILE A 13 -10.96 -22.38 23.77
N CYS A 14 -11.27 -22.41 22.48
CA CYS A 14 -10.42 -21.87 21.42
C CYS A 14 -10.14 -20.36 21.64
N ALA A 15 -11.16 -19.59 22.00
CA ALA A 15 -11.01 -18.16 22.32
C ALA A 15 -10.12 -17.93 23.55
N MET A 16 -10.28 -18.73 24.62
CA MET A 16 -9.43 -18.65 25.81
C MET A 16 -7.97 -19.01 25.50
N LEU A 17 -7.74 -20.03 24.67
CA LEU A 17 -6.39 -20.46 24.25
C LEU A 17 -5.71 -19.37 23.41
N LYS A 18 -6.43 -18.73 22.48
CA LYS A 18 -5.92 -17.60 21.69
C LYS A 18 -5.53 -16.40 22.57
N ALA A 19 -6.29 -16.13 23.62
CA ALA A 19 -6.06 -14.98 24.51
C ALA A 19 -4.98 -15.21 25.59
N SER A 20 -4.47 -16.44 25.75
CA SER A 20 -3.52 -16.78 26.81
C SER A 20 -2.08 -16.38 26.43
N SER A 21 -1.52 -15.39 27.13
CA SER A 21 -0.12 -14.94 26.97
C SER A 21 0.93 -15.93 27.50
N ASN A 22 0.53 -16.88 28.34
CA ASN A 22 1.44 -17.82 29.01
C ASN A 22 1.57 -19.16 28.27
N LEU A 23 0.93 -19.29 27.10
CA LEU A 23 0.87 -20.55 26.36
C LEU A 23 1.23 -20.31 24.90
N THR A 24 2.35 -20.87 24.46
CA THR A 24 2.75 -20.89 23.06
C THR A 24 2.21 -22.15 22.40
N ILE A 25 1.36 -21.99 21.39
CA ILE A 25 0.81 -23.08 20.59
C ILE A 25 1.45 -23.01 19.21
N ALA A 26 2.03 -24.11 18.77
CA ALA A 26 2.55 -24.25 17.41
C ALA A 26 1.44 -24.76 16.48
N PHE A 27 1.19 -24.02 15.40
CA PHE A 27 0.43 -24.45 14.24
C PHE A 27 1.42 -24.82 13.14
N ASN A 28 1.49 -26.10 12.85
CA ASN A 28 2.23 -26.62 11.71
C ASN A 28 1.45 -27.77 11.08
N GLU A 29 2.07 -28.40 10.12
CA GLU A 29 1.56 -29.53 9.39
C GLU A 29 1.47 -30.83 10.18
N ILE A 30 1.74 -30.89 11.50
CA ILE A 30 1.69 -32.16 12.24
C ILE A 30 0.36 -32.31 13.01
N PRO A 31 -0.08 -31.33 13.83
CA PRO A 31 -1.38 -31.38 14.48
C PRO A 31 -2.54 -31.42 13.47
N ARG A 32 -3.54 -32.25 13.76
CA ARG A 32 -4.74 -32.42 12.94
C ARG A 32 -6.00 -32.23 13.75
N HIS A 33 -7.00 -31.67 13.08
CA HIS A 33 -8.34 -31.61 13.62
C HIS A 33 -9.04 -32.95 13.33
N GLN A 34 -9.21 -33.77 14.38
CA GLN A 34 -9.84 -35.08 14.29
C GLN A 34 -11.32 -34.99 14.63
N ILE A 35 -12.18 -35.36 13.68
CA ILE A 35 -13.63 -35.37 13.85
C ILE A 35 -14.14 -36.80 13.86
N GLU A 36 -14.90 -37.16 14.87
CA GLU A 36 -15.52 -38.48 14.99
C GLU A 36 -17.03 -38.36 14.86
N VAL A 37 -17.59 -39.08 13.89
CA VAL A 37 -19.03 -39.09 13.61
C VAL A 37 -19.60 -40.46 13.94
N LYS A 38 -20.74 -40.48 14.62
CA LYS A 38 -21.51 -41.67 14.93
C LYS A 38 -23.02 -41.40 14.83
N PRO A 39 -23.86 -42.43 14.61
CA PRO A 39 -25.30 -42.28 14.63
C PRO A 39 -25.80 -41.83 16.02
N GLU A 40 -26.88 -41.06 16.04
CA GLU A 40 -27.53 -40.62 17.29
C GLU A 40 -28.17 -41.82 18.02
N GLU A 41 -28.78 -42.73 17.27
CA GLU A 41 -29.37 -43.98 17.76
C GLU A 41 -28.79 -45.18 17.01
N GLY A 42 -28.45 -46.25 17.75
CA GLY A 42 -27.93 -47.48 17.17
C GLY A 42 -26.42 -47.48 16.90
N ASP A 43 -25.99 -48.32 15.96
CA ASP A 43 -24.59 -48.51 15.56
C ASP A 43 -24.53 -48.70 14.04
N PHE A 44 -23.38 -48.47 13.43
CA PHE A 44 -23.21 -48.62 11.98
C PHE A 44 -23.46 -50.07 11.55
N THR A 45 -24.36 -50.27 10.59
CA THR A 45 -24.58 -51.58 9.98
C THR A 45 -23.55 -51.84 8.87
N LEU A 46 -23.38 -53.11 8.47
CA LEU A 46 -22.48 -53.46 7.36
C LEU A 46 -22.86 -52.74 6.05
N PRO A 47 -24.15 -52.65 5.64
CA PRO A 47 -24.57 -51.81 4.53
C PRO A 47 -24.16 -50.35 4.65
N ASP A 48 -24.28 -49.75 5.85
CA ASP A 48 -23.92 -48.35 6.08
C ASP A 48 -22.43 -48.11 5.83
N VAL A 49 -21.58 -48.98 6.39
CA VAL A 49 -20.12 -48.88 6.22
C VAL A 49 -19.72 -49.04 4.76
N ARG A 50 -20.35 -49.97 4.02
CA ARG A 50 -20.10 -50.13 2.57
C ARG A 50 -20.46 -48.87 1.79
N ARG A 51 -21.63 -48.29 2.07
CA ARG A 51 -22.13 -47.10 1.39
C ARG A 51 -21.24 -45.88 1.66
N ILE A 52 -20.86 -45.67 2.92
CA ILE A 52 -19.96 -44.58 3.31
C ILE A 52 -18.57 -44.75 2.66
N LEU A 53 -18.00 -45.97 2.68
CA LEU A 53 -16.69 -46.22 2.10
C LEU A 53 -16.68 -46.03 0.57
N ALA A 54 -17.73 -46.49 -0.10
CA ALA A 54 -17.91 -46.29 -1.54
C ALA A 54 -18.07 -44.81 -1.92
N PHE A 55 -18.86 -44.06 -1.15
CA PHE A 55 -19.03 -42.62 -1.36
C PHE A 55 -17.73 -41.85 -1.11
N LEU A 56 -17.03 -42.13 -0.01
CA LEU A 56 -15.76 -41.47 0.33
C LEU A 56 -14.67 -41.72 -0.71
N TRP A 57 -14.63 -42.91 -1.32
CA TRP A 57 -13.71 -43.19 -2.42
C TRP A 57 -13.92 -42.23 -3.58
N SER A 58 -15.17 -42.00 -4.00
CA SER A 58 -15.48 -41.06 -5.08
C SER A 58 -15.31 -39.60 -4.66
N ALA A 59 -15.64 -39.26 -3.41
CA ALA A 59 -15.59 -37.89 -2.93
C ALA A 59 -14.17 -37.41 -2.56
N SER A 60 -13.24 -38.32 -2.25
CA SER A 60 -11.91 -38.00 -1.73
C SER A 60 -11.12 -36.99 -2.57
N PRO A 61 -11.08 -37.10 -3.91
CA PRO A 61 -10.38 -36.13 -4.76
C PRO A 61 -10.90 -34.71 -4.57
N HIS A 62 -12.23 -34.54 -4.49
CA HIS A 62 -12.87 -33.24 -4.29
C HIS A 62 -12.76 -32.74 -2.84
N LEU A 63 -12.71 -33.65 -1.86
CA LEU A 63 -12.46 -33.30 -0.45
C LEU A 63 -11.00 -32.85 -0.19
N THR A 64 -10.14 -32.86 -1.21
CA THR A 64 -8.80 -32.25 -1.13
C THR A 64 -8.86 -30.74 -1.18
N GLU A 65 -9.70 -30.15 -2.04
CA GLU A 65 -9.73 -28.69 -2.26
C GLU A 65 -10.07 -27.88 -1.00
N PRO A 66 -10.91 -28.34 -0.05
CA PRO A 66 -11.15 -27.64 1.21
C PRO A 66 -10.01 -27.72 2.23
N ASN A 67 -8.93 -28.46 1.96
CA ASN A 67 -7.86 -28.76 2.92
C ASN A 67 -6.50 -28.24 2.41
N ALA A 68 -5.67 -27.75 3.33
CA ALA A 68 -4.30 -27.34 3.00
C ALA A 68 -3.53 -28.49 2.30
N PRO A 69 -2.53 -28.20 1.44
CA PRO A 69 -1.82 -29.24 0.69
C PRO A 69 -1.23 -30.36 1.56
N TYR A 70 -0.74 -30.03 2.77
CA TYR A 70 -0.21 -30.98 3.74
C TYR A 70 -1.28 -31.70 4.57
N GLY A 71 -2.54 -31.29 4.52
CA GLY A 71 -3.71 -31.98 5.06
C GLY A 71 -4.43 -32.86 4.02
N GLY A 72 -4.07 -32.75 2.75
CA GLY A 72 -4.64 -33.53 1.65
C GLY A 72 -4.24 -35.01 1.64
N PRO A 73 -4.80 -35.81 0.70
CA PRO A 73 -4.63 -37.27 0.64
C PRO A 73 -3.19 -37.74 0.40
N GLY A 74 -2.33 -36.88 -0.14
CA GLY A 74 -0.89 -37.15 -0.25
C GLY A 74 -0.13 -37.00 1.07
N SER A 75 -0.74 -36.54 2.16
CA SER A 75 -0.03 -36.33 3.42
C SER A 75 0.38 -37.65 4.08
N ALA A 76 1.63 -37.78 4.54
CA ALA A 76 2.05 -38.93 5.34
C ALA A 76 1.33 -39.03 6.71
N THR A 77 0.74 -37.93 7.19
CA THR A 77 0.02 -37.88 8.49
C THR A 77 -1.50 -37.98 8.34
N ALA A 78 -2.03 -37.87 7.12
CA ALA A 78 -3.45 -37.95 6.80
C ALA A 78 -3.70 -38.60 5.43
N SER A 79 -3.04 -39.72 5.15
CA SER A 79 -3.03 -40.33 3.83
C SER A 79 -4.43 -40.72 3.34
N GLY A 80 -4.72 -40.48 2.07
CA GLY A 80 -6.00 -40.77 1.42
C GLY A 80 -6.28 -42.26 1.28
N LEU A 81 -7.49 -42.57 0.82
CA LEU A 81 -7.91 -43.96 0.56
C LEU A 81 -7.11 -44.62 -0.57
N ASP A 82 -6.45 -43.84 -1.44
CA ASP A 82 -5.57 -44.35 -2.51
C ASP A 82 -4.45 -45.25 -2.00
N PHE A 83 -4.08 -45.09 -0.72
CA PHE A 83 -3.03 -45.88 -0.07
C PHE A 83 -3.58 -47.02 0.80
N ALA A 84 -4.90 -47.12 0.94
CA ALA A 84 -5.52 -48.21 1.69
C ALA A 84 -5.51 -49.50 0.86
N ARG A 85 -5.29 -50.62 1.55
CA ARG A 85 -5.08 -51.94 0.93
C ARG A 85 -6.20 -52.40 0.00
N ILE A 86 -7.45 -52.00 0.25
CA ILE A 86 -8.60 -52.37 -0.58
C ILE A 86 -8.65 -51.60 -1.91
N PHE A 87 -7.97 -50.45 -2.00
CA PHE A 87 -7.91 -49.60 -3.19
C PHE A 87 -6.57 -49.72 -3.93
N SER A 88 -5.47 -50.00 -3.23
CA SER A 88 -4.15 -50.09 -3.86
C SER A 88 -3.78 -51.54 -4.26
N PRO A 89 -3.45 -51.80 -5.54
CA PRO A 89 -3.01 -53.12 -6.01
C PRO A 89 -1.62 -53.52 -5.49
N ASP A 90 -0.79 -52.53 -5.12
CA ASP A 90 0.49 -52.75 -4.43
C ASP A 90 0.23 -52.89 -2.92
N SER A 91 0.61 -54.03 -2.34
CA SER A 91 0.36 -54.29 -0.92
C SER A 91 1.10 -53.34 0.06
N HIS A 92 2.00 -52.49 -0.44
CA HIS A 92 2.83 -51.57 0.34
C HIS A 92 3.23 -50.32 -0.47
N ALA A 93 3.09 -49.12 0.11
CA ALA A 93 3.74 -47.92 -0.40
C ALA A 93 5.22 -47.84 0.07
N PHE A 94 6.12 -47.30 -0.76
CA PHE A 94 7.56 -47.15 -0.45
C PHE A 94 7.93 -45.70 -0.14
N LEU A 95 8.59 -45.46 1.00
CA LEU A 95 9.26 -44.19 1.29
C LEU A 95 10.64 -44.18 0.63
N SER A 96 10.84 -43.43 -0.46
CA SER A 96 12.15 -43.31 -1.11
C SER A 96 12.97 -42.14 -0.55
N ASP A 97 14.25 -42.37 -0.25
CA ASP A 97 15.18 -41.45 0.42
C ASP A 97 15.41 -40.10 -0.32
N ALA A 98 15.10 -40.02 -1.62
CA ALA A 98 15.43 -38.87 -2.47
C ALA A 98 14.25 -37.98 -2.90
N LYS A 99 12.98 -38.37 -2.64
CA LYS A 99 11.79 -37.63 -3.14
C LYS A 99 10.85 -37.05 -2.06
N CYS A 100 11.19 -37.17 -0.77
CA CYS A 100 10.33 -36.70 0.33
C CYS A 100 10.89 -35.52 1.15
N ARG A 101 11.97 -34.85 0.75
CA ARG A 101 12.23 -33.52 1.34
C ARG A 101 11.24 -32.54 0.70
N GLY A 102 10.03 -32.44 1.25
CA GLY A 102 9.12 -31.35 0.91
C GLY A 102 9.82 -30.01 1.09
N GLU A 103 9.28 -28.97 0.43
CA GLU A 103 9.74 -27.61 0.71
C GLU A 103 9.53 -27.30 2.20
N PRO A 104 10.44 -26.53 2.83
CA PRO A 104 10.28 -26.14 4.21
C PRO A 104 8.95 -25.42 4.38
N THR A 105 8.12 -25.86 5.33
CA THR A 105 6.87 -25.18 5.69
C THR A 105 7.08 -24.52 7.04
N GLU A 106 6.68 -23.26 7.18
CA GLU A 106 6.87 -22.54 8.44
C GLU A 106 5.86 -23.00 9.49
N ALA A 107 6.35 -23.56 10.60
CA ALA A 107 5.58 -23.70 11.83
C ALA A 107 5.38 -22.32 12.45
N VAL A 108 4.13 -21.91 12.60
CA VAL A 108 3.75 -20.63 13.20
C VAL A 108 3.39 -20.85 14.66
N PHE A 109 3.87 -19.96 15.52
CA PHE A 109 3.59 -20.02 16.95
C PHE A 109 2.63 -18.89 17.33
N THR A 110 1.73 -19.12 18.29
CA THR A 110 0.92 -18.05 18.87
C THR A 110 1.79 -16.95 19.49
N HIS A 111 3.02 -17.31 19.92
CA HIS A 111 4.06 -16.40 20.41
C HIS A 111 5.45 -16.93 20.02
N GLY A 112 6.32 -16.08 19.45
CA GLY A 112 7.70 -16.42 19.08
C GLY A 112 7.93 -16.52 17.57
N PRO A 113 9.20 -16.55 17.11
CA PRO A 113 9.54 -16.59 15.69
C PRO A 113 9.12 -17.92 15.05
N PRO A 114 8.70 -17.93 13.77
CA PRO A 114 8.37 -19.15 13.06
C PRO A 114 9.59 -20.06 12.92
N VAL A 115 9.37 -21.37 12.81
CA VAL A 115 10.43 -22.38 12.62
C VAL A 115 10.11 -23.19 11.38
N ALA A 116 11.05 -23.27 10.44
CA ALA A 116 10.87 -24.09 9.25
C ALA A 116 10.94 -25.59 9.61
N ASP A 117 9.90 -26.35 9.23
CA ASP A 117 9.82 -27.80 9.37
C ASP A 117 9.67 -28.46 7.98
N LYS A 118 9.95 -29.77 7.87
CA LYS A 118 9.93 -30.49 6.58
C LYS A 118 8.81 -31.51 6.54
N ILE A 119 8.01 -31.45 5.47
CA ILE A 119 6.85 -32.32 5.29
C ILE A 119 7.14 -33.44 4.30
N ASP A 120 6.84 -34.68 4.70
CA ASP A 120 6.81 -35.83 3.82
C ASP A 120 5.46 -35.92 3.08
N MET A 121 5.50 -35.74 1.75
CA MET A 121 4.34 -35.94 0.88
C MET A 121 4.47 -37.25 0.08
N LEU A 122 3.41 -38.05 0.09
CA LEU A 122 3.18 -39.24 -0.71
C LEU A 122 2.54 -38.84 -2.05
N GLN A 123 2.94 -39.51 -3.12
CA GLN A 123 2.31 -39.36 -4.43
C GLN A 123 1.21 -40.43 -4.57
N PRO A 124 -0.06 -40.05 -4.77
CA PRO A 124 -1.14 -41.01 -4.95
C PRO A 124 -0.95 -41.77 -6.26
N SER A 125 -1.34 -43.05 -6.26
CA SER A 125 -1.42 -43.84 -7.48
C SER A 125 -2.66 -43.37 -8.22
N SER A 126 -2.56 -42.90 -9.47
CA SER A 126 -3.75 -42.48 -10.23
C SER A 126 -4.56 -43.72 -10.66
N ILE A 127 -5.44 -44.19 -9.76
CA ILE A 127 -6.25 -45.41 -9.92
C ILE A 127 -7.75 -45.12 -10.08
N HIS A 128 -8.14 -43.85 -10.18
CA HIS A 128 -9.50 -43.46 -10.54
C HIS A 128 -9.75 -43.71 -12.04
N GLY A 129 -10.92 -44.27 -12.39
CA GLY A 129 -11.35 -44.48 -13.77
C GLY A 129 -10.73 -45.68 -14.49
N ILE A 130 -9.90 -46.50 -13.82
CA ILE A 130 -9.32 -47.73 -14.38
C ILE A 130 -10.12 -48.97 -13.93
N ASP A 131 -9.94 -50.11 -14.61
CA ASP A 131 -10.69 -51.35 -14.30
C ASP A 131 -10.49 -51.84 -12.84
N ILE A 132 -9.39 -51.46 -12.20
CA ILE A 132 -9.10 -51.74 -10.77
C ILE A 132 -10.17 -51.12 -9.86
N GLU A 133 -10.71 -49.94 -10.19
CA GLU A 133 -11.75 -49.28 -9.40
C GLU A 133 -13.04 -50.12 -9.35
N LYS A 134 -13.40 -50.79 -10.45
CA LYS A 134 -14.57 -51.69 -10.50
C LYS A 134 -14.36 -52.92 -9.61
N GLU A 135 -13.15 -53.48 -9.59
CA GLU A 135 -12.79 -54.59 -8.71
C GLU A 135 -12.84 -54.16 -7.23
N THR A 136 -12.47 -52.92 -6.93
CA THR A 136 -12.56 -52.36 -5.57
C THR A 136 -14.00 -52.18 -5.12
N PHE A 137 -14.89 -51.58 -5.94
CA PHE A 137 -16.31 -51.48 -5.60
C PHE A 137 -16.93 -52.87 -5.36
N LEU A 138 -16.60 -53.86 -6.20
CA LEU A 138 -17.04 -55.23 -6.00
C LEU A 138 -16.51 -55.83 -4.69
N SER A 139 -15.26 -55.52 -4.31
CA SER A 139 -14.65 -55.98 -3.05
C SER A 139 -15.33 -55.37 -1.82
N ILE A 140 -15.77 -54.11 -1.90
CA ILE A 140 -16.55 -53.45 -0.84
C ILE A 140 -17.93 -54.08 -0.71
N GLU A 141 -18.63 -54.27 -1.83
CA GLU A 141 -19.99 -54.85 -1.86
C GLU A 141 -20.03 -56.30 -1.36
N THR A 142 -19.03 -57.09 -1.71
CA THR A 142 -18.97 -58.53 -1.39
C THR A 142 -18.38 -58.84 -0.02
N ALA A 143 -17.82 -57.86 0.69
CA ALA A 143 -17.16 -58.08 1.99
C ALA A 143 -18.11 -58.65 3.06
N GLY A 144 -17.86 -59.86 3.57
CA GLY A 144 -18.82 -60.59 4.41
C GLY A 144 -19.06 -60.05 5.83
N ASN A 145 -18.22 -59.14 6.33
CA ASN A 145 -18.37 -58.53 7.66
C ASN A 145 -17.55 -57.23 7.78
N VAL A 146 -17.81 -56.45 8.83
CA VAL A 146 -17.12 -55.17 9.10
C VAL A 146 -15.62 -55.36 9.28
N ASN A 147 -15.16 -56.41 9.98
CA ASN A 147 -13.73 -56.66 10.21
C ASN A 147 -12.93 -56.75 8.90
N SER A 148 -13.49 -57.43 7.89
CA SER A 148 -12.86 -57.57 6.57
C SER A 148 -12.72 -56.22 5.85
N LEU A 149 -13.72 -55.34 5.95
CA LEU A 149 -13.63 -53.98 5.40
C LEU A 149 -12.57 -53.15 6.13
N MET A 150 -12.52 -53.22 7.46
CA MET A 150 -11.56 -52.43 8.25
C MET A 150 -10.12 -52.82 7.96
N ALA A 151 -9.83 -54.12 7.88
CA ALA A 151 -8.52 -54.62 7.49
C ALA A 151 -8.13 -54.18 6.06
N GLY A 152 -9.12 -53.92 5.19
CA GLY A 152 -8.92 -53.34 3.86
C GLY A 152 -8.60 -51.85 3.88
N THR A 153 -9.06 -51.10 4.88
CA THR A 153 -8.80 -49.65 5.02
C THR A 153 -7.43 -49.32 5.62
N GLU A 154 -6.66 -50.32 6.06
CA GLU A 154 -5.32 -50.13 6.63
C GLU A 154 -4.31 -49.69 5.56
N ILE A 155 -3.47 -48.72 5.93
CA ILE A 155 -2.43 -48.14 5.07
C ILE A 155 -1.07 -48.66 5.51
N TYR A 156 -0.44 -49.47 4.68
CA TYR A 156 0.83 -50.13 4.96
C TYR A 156 1.98 -49.41 4.24
N VAL A 157 2.94 -48.91 5.01
CA VAL A 157 4.11 -48.20 4.48
C VAL A 157 5.38 -48.91 4.95
N LYS A 158 6.31 -49.13 4.02
CA LYS A 158 7.67 -49.57 4.36
C LYS A 158 8.57 -48.36 4.53
N ASP A 159 9.22 -48.27 5.68
CA ASP A 159 10.27 -47.28 5.90
C ASP A 159 11.56 -47.65 5.15
N TRP A 160 12.55 -46.75 5.19
CA TRP A 160 13.84 -46.90 4.49
C TRP A 160 14.68 -48.09 4.98
N GLU A 161 14.36 -48.65 6.16
CA GLU A 161 14.95 -49.90 6.68
C GLU A 161 14.17 -51.14 6.21
N GLY A 162 13.11 -50.96 5.43
CA GLY A 162 12.22 -52.03 4.96
C GLY A 162 11.23 -52.52 6.02
N LYS A 163 11.12 -51.83 7.16
CA LYS A 163 10.19 -52.19 8.23
C LYS A 163 8.78 -51.70 7.91
N LEU A 164 7.83 -52.60 8.07
CA LEU A 164 6.41 -52.33 7.83
C LEU A 164 5.81 -51.51 8.99
N ARG A 165 5.16 -50.40 8.66
CA ARG A 165 4.38 -49.55 9.59
C ARG A 165 2.97 -49.34 9.05
N ILE A 166 2.01 -49.23 9.97
CA ILE A 166 0.63 -48.85 9.65
C ILE A 166 0.50 -47.35 9.94
N LEU A 167 0.09 -46.56 8.94
CA LEU A 167 -0.16 -45.13 9.11
C LEU A 167 -1.63 -44.87 9.47
N SER A 168 -1.86 -43.76 10.18
CA SER A 168 -3.21 -43.24 10.37
C SER A 168 -3.61 -42.46 9.12
N GLY A 169 -4.65 -42.91 8.43
CA GLY A 169 -5.16 -42.24 7.23
C GLY A 169 -6.00 -41.02 7.54
N GLY A 170 -6.33 -40.25 6.49
CA GLY A 170 -7.29 -39.15 6.53
C GLY A 170 -8.70 -39.60 6.93
N TYR A 171 -9.01 -40.88 6.73
CA TYR A 171 -10.23 -41.53 7.23
C TYR A 171 -9.85 -42.68 8.17
N ASN A 172 -10.50 -42.74 9.34
CA ASN A 172 -10.23 -43.73 10.36
C ASN A 172 -11.48 -44.55 10.68
N PHE A 173 -11.49 -45.80 10.25
CA PHE A 173 -12.59 -46.73 10.52
C PHE A 173 -12.28 -47.74 11.63
N SER A 174 -11.04 -47.78 12.15
CA SER A 174 -10.62 -48.77 13.16
C SER A 174 -11.48 -48.77 14.42
N ARG A 175 -12.09 -47.63 14.76
CA ARG A 175 -12.97 -47.48 15.92
C ARG A 175 -14.29 -48.22 15.79
N LEU A 176 -14.72 -48.60 14.57
CA LEU A 176 -15.88 -49.47 14.37
C LEU A 176 -15.68 -50.85 15.00
N LEU A 177 -14.43 -51.25 15.27
CA LEU A 177 -14.08 -52.50 15.94
C LEU A 177 -14.04 -52.39 17.47
N ASN A 178 -14.41 -51.23 18.05
CA ASN A 178 -14.37 -51.05 19.50
C ASN A 178 -15.31 -52.05 20.20
N LYS A 179 -14.83 -52.63 21.31
CA LYS A 179 -15.63 -53.54 22.15
C LYS A 179 -16.81 -52.82 22.80
N ASP A 180 -16.67 -51.53 23.04
CA ASP A 180 -17.72 -50.65 23.56
C ASP A 180 -18.48 -50.01 22.37
N PRO A 181 -19.74 -50.40 22.12
CA PRO A 181 -20.53 -49.86 21.01
C PRO A 181 -20.69 -48.34 21.09
N THR A 182 -20.65 -47.75 22.29
CA THR A 182 -20.82 -46.31 22.47
C THR A 182 -19.65 -45.47 21.95
N LYS A 183 -18.51 -46.13 21.68
CA LYS A 183 -17.25 -45.56 21.19
C LYS A 183 -16.98 -45.87 19.72
N ARG A 184 -17.91 -46.54 19.03
CA ARG A 184 -17.80 -46.81 17.59
C ARG A 184 -18.13 -45.54 16.82
N ALA A 185 -17.22 -45.13 15.95
CA ALA A 185 -17.32 -43.91 15.17
C ALA A 185 -16.47 -44.02 13.90
N ILE A 186 -16.77 -43.19 12.91
CA ILE A 186 -15.94 -42.96 11.73
C ILE A 186 -15.18 -41.64 11.95
N GLY A 187 -13.86 -41.70 11.82
CA GLY A 187 -12.98 -40.55 12.03
C GLY A 187 -12.57 -39.87 10.72
N PHE A 188 -12.47 -38.55 10.74
CA PHE A 188 -11.92 -37.70 9.68
C PHE A 188 -10.74 -36.91 10.26
N SER A 189 -9.58 -36.98 9.60
CA SER A 189 -8.31 -36.39 10.08
C SER A 189 -7.56 -35.59 9.01
N GLN A 190 -8.24 -35.22 7.92
CA GLN A 190 -7.64 -34.50 6.78
C GLN A 190 -7.41 -33.02 7.11
N HIS A 191 -8.29 -32.41 7.91
CA HIS A 191 -8.20 -30.98 8.18
C HIS A 191 -7.06 -30.64 9.14
N ALA A 192 -6.27 -29.64 8.75
CA ALA A 192 -5.20 -29.09 9.57
C ALA A 192 -5.76 -28.55 10.89
N SER A 193 -4.96 -28.64 11.96
CA SER A 193 -5.38 -28.07 13.25
C SER A 193 -5.46 -26.55 13.16
N THR A 194 -6.53 -25.99 13.73
CA THR A 194 -6.79 -24.55 13.79
C THR A 194 -7.51 -24.24 15.10
N LEU A 195 -7.43 -23.00 15.55
CA LEU A 195 -8.29 -22.48 16.62
C LEU A 195 -9.37 -21.56 16.05
N ASP A 196 -9.48 -21.46 14.72
CA ASP A 196 -10.50 -20.71 14.03
C ASP A 196 -11.84 -21.43 14.12
N SER A 197 -12.80 -20.70 14.68
CA SER A 197 -14.14 -21.16 14.94
C SER A 197 -14.91 -21.55 13.69
N ASP A 198 -14.76 -20.76 12.64
CA ASP A 198 -15.56 -20.89 11.43
C ASP A 198 -15.01 -22.04 10.57
N ALA A 199 -13.68 -22.21 10.55
CA ALA A 199 -13.01 -23.35 9.94
C ALA A 199 -13.38 -24.66 10.65
N ILE A 200 -13.30 -24.71 11.99
CA ILE A 200 -13.72 -25.89 12.77
C ILE A 200 -15.20 -26.20 12.50
N GLY A 201 -16.07 -25.20 12.65
CA GLY A 201 -17.51 -25.37 12.49
C GLY A 201 -17.90 -25.80 11.07
N SER A 202 -17.20 -25.32 10.05
CA SER A 202 -17.44 -25.70 8.66
C SER A 202 -17.00 -27.13 8.38
N TRP A 203 -15.79 -27.53 8.81
CA TRP A 203 -15.31 -28.89 8.59
C TRP A 203 -16.16 -29.93 9.35
N VAL A 204 -16.60 -29.63 10.58
CA VAL A 204 -17.55 -30.48 11.32
C VAL A 204 -18.84 -30.72 10.54
N LYS A 205 -19.39 -29.67 9.92
CA LYS A 205 -20.61 -29.80 9.10
C LYS A 205 -20.38 -30.62 7.84
N VAL A 206 -19.20 -30.51 7.22
CA VAL A 206 -18.83 -31.35 6.07
C VAL A 206 -18.75 -32.82 6.47
N CYS A 207 -17.99 -33.16 7.51
CA CYS A 207 -17.86 -34.54 7.99
C CYS A 207 -19.22 -35.14 8.39
N HIS A 208 -20.03 -34.37 9.12
CA HIS A 208 -21.38 -34.78 9.50
C HIS A 208 -22.27 -34.96 8.27
N GLY A 209 -22.29 -33.99 7.36
CA GLY A 209 -23.12 -34.02 6.15
C GLY A 209 -22.81 -35.20 5.24
N ILE A 210 -21.55 -35.60 5.10
CA ILE A 210 -21.16 -36.80 4.34
C ILE A 210 -21.79 -38.06 4.94
N VAL A 211 -21.64 -38.26 6.25
CA VAL A 211 -22.16 -39.45 6.92
C VAL A 211 -23.69 -39.46 6.93
N ASP A 212 -24.31 -38.31 7.23
CA ASP A 212 -25.76 -38.13 7.21
C ASP A 212 -26.35 -38.44 5.82
N PHE A 213 -25.75 -37.88 4.76
CA PHE A 213 -26.15 -38.15 3.38
C PHE A 213 -26.05 -39.64 3.02
N CYS A 214 -25.00 -40.32 3.44
CA CYS A 214 -24.86 -41.76 3.19
C CYS A 214 -25.89 -42.61 3.95
N LEU A 215 -26.23 -42.24 5.18
CA LEU A 215 -27.14 -43.02 6.02
C LEU A 215 -28.60 -42.78 5.67
N ASN A 216 -28.99 -41.51 5.53
CA ASN A 216 -30.39 -41.10 5.59
C ASN A 216 -30.99 -40.78 4.22
N GLU A 217 -30.16 -40.63 3.18
CA GLU A 217 -30.67 -40.25 1.87
C GLU A 217 -31.05 -41.45 0.99
N ILE A 218 -31.98 -41.25 0.05
CA ILE A 218 -32.41 -42.27 -0.91
C ILE A 218 -31.27 -42.74 -1.82
N LYS A 219 -31.27 -44.03 -2.17
CA LYS A 219 -30.19 -44.68 -2.92
C LYS A 219 -29.88 -43.94 -4.23
N ASP A 220 -30.91 -43.62 -5.00
CA ASP A 220 -30.79 -42.97 -6.32
C ASP A 220 -30.05 -41.63 -6.25
N ARG A 221 -30.24 -40.84 -5.19
CA ARG A 221 -29.57 -39.54 -5.04
C ARG A 221 -28.08 -39.70 -4.68
N VAL A 222 -27.76 -40.70 -3.88
CA VAL A 222 -26.35 -41.03 -3.55
C VAL A 222 -25.64 -41.61 -4.76
N ASP A 223 -26.29 -42.51 -5.50
CA ASP A 223 -25.75 -43.06 -6.75
C ASP A 223 -25.53 -41.93 -7.78
N HIS A 224 -26.48 -41.01 -7.92
CA HIS A 224 -26.37 -39.85 -8.80
C HIS A 224 -25.19 -38.94 -8.43
N ALA A 225 -25.02 -38.60 -7.15
CA ALA A 225 -23.89 -37.80 -6.69
C ALA A 225 -22.54 -38.49 -6.99
N VAL A 226 -22.47 -39.82 -6.81
CA VAL A 226 -21.30 -40.63 -7.17
C VAL A 226 -21.05 -40.66 -8.68
N GLU A 227 -22.11 -40.66 -9.51
CA GLU A 227 -21.99 -40.59 -10.97
C GLU A 227 -21.52 -39.21 -11.46
N GLN A 228 -22.01 -38.11 -10.88
CA GLN A 228 -21.57 -36.75 -11.23
C GLN A 228 -20.07 -36.56 -10.98
N GLN A 229 -19.54 -37.14 -9.90
CA GLN A 229 -18.11 -37.14 -9.56
C GLN A 229 -17.23 -37.88 -10.58
N LYS A 230 -17.81 -38.69 -11.47
CA LYS A 230 -17.09 -39.53 -12.46
C LYS A 230 -17.07 -38.95 -13.88
N LEU A 231 -17.76 -37.85 -14.16
CA LEU A 231 -17.87 -37.29 -15.51
C LEU A 231 -16.55 -36.60 -15.94
N PRO A 232 -15.99 -36.93 -17.12
CA PRO A 232 -14.79 -36.28 -17.64
C PRO A 232 -15.07 -34.85 -18.13
N ASN A 233 -14.04 -33.99 -18.05
CA ASN A 233 -14.05 -32.63 -18.58
C ASN A 233 -14.51 -32.61 -20.06
N SER A 234 -15.53 -31.82 -20.39
CA SER A 234 -15.90 -31.60 -21.80
C SER A 234 -15.02 -30.52 -22.42
N ASP A 235 -14.33 -30.83 -23.52
CA ASP A 235 -13.48 -29.90 -24.30
C ASP A 235 -14.26 -28.77 -25.03
N LEU A 236 -15.56 -28.62 -24.77
CA LEU A 236 -16.45 -27.65 -25.45
C LEU A 236 -17.00 -26.60 -24.47
N GLY A 237 -16.11 -25.87 -23.80
CA GLY A 237 -16.25 -24.45 -23.42
C GLY A 237 -17.43 -23.94 -22.57
N PHE A 238 -18.43 -24.74 -22.21
CA PHE A 238 -19.58 -24.31 -21.41
C PHE A 238 -20.10 -25.44 -20.49
N SER A 239 -19.37 -25.73 -19.41
CA SER A 239 -19.83 -26.22 -18.09
C SER A 239 -18.59 -26.55 -17.25
N GLY A 240 -18.46 -25.99 -16.04
CA GLY A 240 -17.26 -26.12 -15.19
C GLY A 240 -16.98 -27.55 -14.74
N SER A 241 -15.72 -27.82 -14.36
CA SER A 241 -15.30 -29.07 -13.71
C SER A 241 -16.11 -29.30 -12.42
N TYR A 242 -16.46 -30.55 -12.10
CA TYR A 242 -17.04 -30.88 -10.80
C TYR A 242 -16.02 -30.55 -9.69
N THR A 243 -16.40 -29.69 -8.73
CA THR A 243 -15.50 -29.10 -7.72
C THR A 243 -15.97 -29.50 -6.32
N ALA A 244 -15.20 -29.17 -5.29
CA ALA A 244 -15.64 -29.30 -3.91
C ALA A 244 -16.94 -28.53 -3.63
N SER A 245 -17.14 -27.35 -4.23
CA SER A 245 -18.38 -26.59 -4.08
C SER A 245 -19.58 -27.38 -4.59
N HIS A 246 -19.49 -27.97 -5.79
CA HIS A 246 -20.55 -28.83 -6.33
C HIS A 246 -20.84 -30.03 -5.42
N LEU A 247 -19.81 -30.69 -4.89
CA LEU A 247 -19.98 -31.77 -3.91
C LEU A 247 -20.72 -31.30 -2.65
N LEU A 248 -20.36 -30.14 -2.12
CA LEU A 248 -21.01 -29.60 -0.92
C LEU A 248 -22.46 -29.20 -1.19
N GLU A 249 -22.78 -28.70 -2.38
CA GLU A 249 -24.15 -28.43 -2.80
C GLU A 249 -25.00 -29.71 -2.91
N ASP A 250 -24.43 -30.79 -3.46
CA ASP A 250 -25.09 -32.12 -3.53
C ASP A 250 -25.40 -32.67 -2.13
N LEU A 251 -24.54 -32.38 -1.16
CA LEU A 251 -24.74 -32.69 0.26
C LEU A 251 -25.70 -31.71 0.98
N ASN A 252 -26.32 -30.75 0.27
CA ASN A 252 -27.14 -29.67 0.81
C ASN A 252 -26.40 -28.73 1.80
N LEU A 253 -25.08 -28.57 1.64
CA LEU A 253 -24.21 -27.74 2.49
C LEU A 253 -23.83 -26.41 1.83
N TYR A 254 -24.82 -25.66 1.32
CA TYR A 254 -24.61 -24.40 0.57
C TYR A 254 -23.76 -23.35 1.32
N LEU A 255 -23.90 -23.25 2.65
CA LEU A 255 -23.11 -22.31 3.45
C LEU A 255 -21.63 -22.72 3.53
N GLN A 256 -21.34 -24.02 3.54
CA GLN A 256 -19.96 -24.52 3.52
C GLN A 256 -19.38 -24.38 2.12
N ALA A 257 -20.17 -24.60 1.06
CA ALA A 257 -19.77 -24.34 -0.32
C ALA A 257 -19.31 -22.88 -0.50
N ALA A 258 -20.15 -21.91 -0.11
CA ALA A 258 -19.80 -20.49 -0.16
C ALA A 258 -18.58 -20.13 0.70
N TYR A 259 -18.45 -20.74 1.89
CA TYR A 259 -17.30 -20.54 2.77
C TYR A 259 -15.99 -21.00 2.11
N TYR A 260 -15.93 -22.22 1.58
CA TYR A 260 -14.71 -22.75 0.95
C TYR A 260 -14.44 -22.12 -0.42
N GLU A 261 -15.46 -21.73 -1.18
CA GLU A 261 -15.31 -20.99 -2.44
C GLU A 261 -14.63 -19.63 -2.21
N ALA A 262 -15.01 -18.91 -1.15
CA ALA A 262 -14.37 -17.64 -0.78
C ALA A 262 -12.90 -17.79 -0.36
N LEU A 263 -12.49 -18.98 0.10
CA LEU A 263 -11.11 -19.26 0.50
C LEU A 263 -10.23 -19.70 -0.69
N GLY A 264 -10.83 -20.20 -1.77
CA GLY A 264 -10.13 -20.81 -2.89
C GLY A 264 -9.61 -22.23 -2.59
N PRO A 265 -9.01 -22.92 -3.58
CA PRO A 265 -8.57 -24.30 -3.43
C PRO A 265 -7.31 -24.41 -2.53
N ASN A 266 -7.28 -25.49 -1.75
CA ASN A 266 -6.25 -25.87 -0.79
C ASN A 266 -5.87 -24.75 0.20
N PRO A 267 -6.84 -24.17 0.93
CA PRO A 267 -6.57 -23.06 1.83
C PRO A 267 -5.73 -23.52 3.02
N PHE A 268 -4.72 -22.73 3.39
CA PHE A 268 -4.07 -22.86 4.69
C PHE A 268 -5.06 -22.51 5.80
N VAL A 269 -4.85 -23.07 7.00
CA VAL A 269 -5.65 -22.65 8.17
C VAL A 269 -5.49 -21.14 8.40
N PRO A 270 -6.53 -20.43 8.88
CA PRO A 270 -6.49 -18.98 9.02
C PRO A 270 -5.22 -18.46 9.72
N GLU A 271 -4.75 -19.16 10.75
CA GLU A 271 -3.52 -18.81 11.49
C GLU A 271 -2.22 -18.91 10.65
N LEU A 272 -2.18 -19.78 9.63
CA LEU A 272 -1.09 -19.87 8.65
C LEU A 272 -1.35 -18.97 7.43
N ALA A 273 -2.62 -18.75 7.07
CA ALA A 273 -3.01 -17.88 5.97
C ALA A 273 -2.74 -16.39 6.27
N THR A 274 -2.80 -15.96 7.54
CA THR A 274 -2.44 -14.60 7.97
C THR A 274 -0.95 -14.27 7.82
N HIS A 275 -0.07 -15.28 7.81
CA HIS A 275 1.35 -15.12 7.50
C HIS A 275 1.69 -15.44 6.03
N GLY A 276 0.86 -16.23 5.34
CA GLY A 276 1.02 -16.52 3.90
C GLY A 276 0.45 -15.45 2.95
N ARG A 277 -0.38 -14.52 3.43
CA ARG A 277 -0.83 -13.36 2.64
C ARG A 277 0.04 -12.16 2.95
N ARG A 278 1.07 -11.96 2.13
CA ARG A 278 1.71 -10.66 1.99
C ARG A 278 0.62 -9.58 1.89
N LYS A 279 0.76 -8.49 2.62
CA LYS A 279 -0.14 -7.33 2.49
C LYS A 279 0.34 -6.43 1.36
N PRO A 280 -0.54 -5.73 0.64
CA PRO A 280 -0.06 -4.74 -0.32
C PRO A 280 0.76 -3.67 0.41
N ALA A 281 1.88 -3.28 -0.17
CA ALA A 281 2.72 -2.19 0.35
C ALA A 281 1.99 -0.84 0.32
N ILE A 282 1.02 -0.69 -0.60
CA ILE A 282 0.16 0.50 -0.76
C ILE A 282 -1.26 0.09 -1.08
N ASN A 283 -2.25 0.85 -0.60
CA ASN A 283 -3.66 0.60 -0.93
C ASN A 283 -4.05 1.43 -2.17
N LEU A 284 -4.37 0.76 -3.28
CA LEU A 284 -4.91 1.39 -4.49
C LEU A 284 -6.30 0.84 -4.86
N ASP A 285 -6.96 0.18 -3.92
CA ASP A 285 -8.28 -0.41 -4.15
C ASP A 285 -9.33 0.70 -4.32
N ASP A 286 -10.16 0.55 -5.36
CA ASP A 286 -11.30 1.41 -5.65
C ASP A 286 -12.56 0.83 -4.99
N ASP A 287 -12.68 1.04 -3.67
CA ASP A 287 -13.86 0.70 -2.87
C ASP A 287 -14.81 1.91 -2.80
N GLU A 288 -16.12 1.68 -2.94
CA GLU A 288 -17.15 2.72 -2.82
C GLU A 288 -17.12 3.44 -1.46
N ASN A 289 -16.63 2.78 -0.41
CA ASN A 289 -16.57 3.32 0.95
C ASN A 289 -15.25 4.07 1.25
N LEU A 290 -14.28 4.06 0.33
CA LEU A 290 -13.01 4.75 0.48
C LEU A 290 -12.95 5.96 -0.45
N SER A 291 -12.46 7.09 0.08
CA SER A 291 -12.14 8.27 -0.74
C SER A 291 -11.21 7.85 -1.88
N PRO A 292 -11.50 8.13 -3.17
CA PRO A 292 -10.63 7.70 -4.27
C PRO A 292 -9.31 8.48 -4.33
N TYR A 293 -9.19 9.56 -3.55
CA TYR A 293 -7.99 10.39 -3.51
C TYR A 293 -6.86 9.74 -2.71
N THR A 294 -5.65 9.89 -3.23
CA THR A 294 -4.41 9.47 -2.58
C THR A 294 -3.57 10.68 -2.27
N PHE A 295 -2.67 10.55 -1.31
CA PHE A 295 -1.62 11.53 -1.09
C PHE A 295 -0.26 10.89 -0.85
N GLY A 296 0.79 11.65 -1.11
CA GLY A 296 2.15 11.39 -0.64
C GLY A 296 2.73 12.68 -0.05
N ILE A 297 3.65 12.56 0.89
CA ILE A 297 4.37 13.71 1.44
C ILE A 297 5.87 13.54 1.24
N GLU A 298 6.58 14.64 1.02
CA GLU A 298 8.03 14.68 1.08
C GLU A 298 8.47 15.65 2.17
N LEU A 299 9.21 15.12 3.14
CA LEU A 299 9.68 15.83 4.32
C LEU A 299 11.15 16.23 4.13
N GLU A 300 11.43 17.51 3.98
CA GLU A 300 12.79 18.01 3.91
C GLU A 300 13.26 18.55 5.26
N PHE A 301 14.45 18.13 5.69
CA PHE A 301 15.08 18.58 6.93
C PHE A 301 16.60 18.38 6.90
N LEU A 302 17.28 18.99 7.86
CA LEU A 302 18.73 18.87 8.04
C LEU A 302 19.05 17.96 9.23
N VAL A 303 20.12 17.18 9.13
CA VAL A 303 20.62 16.34 10.22
C VAL A 303 22.07 16.71 10.54
N PRO A 304 22.41 17.01 11.81
CA PRO A 304 23.77 17.37 12.19
C PRO A 304 24.69 16.14 12.28
N TYR A 305 25.99 16.34 12.04
CA TYR A 305 27.05 15.35 12.29
C TYR A 305 28.22 15.95 13.08
N THR A 306 29.07 15.12 13.71
CA THR A 306 30.11 15.59 14.66
C THR A 306 31.54 15.21 14.22
N ARG A 307 32.56 15.77 14.89
CA ARG A 307 33.97 15.38 14.77
C ARG A 307 34.40 14.57 15.97
N SER A 308 35.32 13.64 15.79
CA SER A 308 35.80 12.75 16.85
C SER A 308 36.59 13.45 17.96
N ASN A 309 36.97 14.72 17.78
CA ASN A 309 37.79 15.51 18.72
C ASN A 309 37.07 16.72 19.33
N ASP A 310 35.78 16.95 19.03
CA ASP A 310 35.06 18.11 19.60
C ASP A 310 34.54 17.78 21.01
N ASN A 311 34.87 18.60 22.01
CA ASN A 311 34.33 18.47 23.37
C ASN A 311 32.82 18.73 23.33
N HIS A 312 32.03 17.65 23.43
CA HIS A 312 30.58 17.69 23.42
C HIS A 312 30.04 18.48 24.61
N THR A 313 28.95 19.21 24.41
CA THR A 313 28.18 19.81 25.50
C THR A 313 27.22 18.80 26.16
N ASP A 314 26.97 17.64 25.52
CA ASP A 314 26.15 16.55 26.05
C ASP A 314 26.62 15.20 25.48
N GLU A 315 27.37 14.42 26.25
CA GLU A 315 27.87 13.10 25.84
C GLU A 315 26.76 12.02 25.79
N THR A 316 25.54 12.33 26.24
CA THR A 316 24.43 11.37 26.36
C THR A 316 23.44 11.41 25.19
N ASP A 317 23.48 12.47 24.37
CA ASP A 317 22.59 12.61 23.21
C ASP A 317 23.11 11.77 22.01
N GLN A 318 22.47 10.64 21.74
CA GLN A 318 22.84 9.67 20.69
C GLN A 318 22.09 9.91 19.35
N ARG A 319 21.45 11.08 19.18
CA ARG A 319 20.57 11.37 18.02
C ARG A 319 21.31 11.90 16.79
N TRP A 320 22.65 11.91 16.81
CA TRP A 320 23.52 12.12 15.64
C TRP A 320 24.36 10.85 15.39
N VAL A 321 24.61 10.54 14.12
CA VAL A 321 25.03 9.18 13.73
C VAL A 321 26.47 9.11 13.23
N TYR A 322 26.96 10.20 12.61
CA TYR A 322 28.26 10.20 11.95
C TYR A 322 29.32 10.97 12.75
N HIS A 323 30.44 10.29 13.02
CA HIS A 323 31.65 10.87 13.60
C HIS A 323 32.71 11.01 12.51
N ASN A 324 33.25 12.21 12.33
CA ASN A 324 34.38 12.44 11.43
C ASN A 324 35.72 12.24 12.16
N ASP A 325 36.39 11.11 11.87
CA ASP A 325 37.70 10.75 12.42
C ASP A 325 38.89 11.51 11.80
N THR A 326 38.69 12.23 10.70
CA THR A 326 39.78 12.88 9.97
C THR A 326 40.01 14.32 10.49
N PRO A 327 41.20 14.67 11.02
CA PRO A 327 41.47 16.00 11.58
C PRO A 327 41.68 17.13 10.56
N THR A 328 41.46 16.90 9.26
CA THR A 328 41.93 17.80 8.21
C THR A 328 41.10 19.10 8.11
N ILE A 329 41.82 20.19 7.90
CA ILE A 329 41.30 21.53 7.60
C ILE A 329 40.39 21.39 6.37
N PHE A 330 39.11 21.72 6.50
CA PHE A 330 38.18 21.52 5.40
C PHE A 330 38.48 22.55 4.32
N ALA A 331 38.62 22.06 3.08
CA ALA A 331 38.26 22.87 1.93
C ALA A 331 36.75 23.16 1.99
N ALA A 332 36.41 24.32 1.48
CA ALA A 332 35.10 24.95 1.45
C ALA A 332 34.02 24.13 0.73
N GLU A 333 32.86 24.77 0.49
CA GLU A 333 32.21 24.58 -0.81
C GLU A 333 33.30 24.64 -1.89
N PRO A 334 33.55 23.52 -2.60
CA PRO A 334 34.69 23.44 -3.48
C PRO A 334 34.65 24.58 -4.48
N THR A 335 35.68 25.41 -4.48
CA THR A 335 35.79 26.47 -5.45
C THR A 335 36.29 25.88 -6.77
N PRO A 336 36.02 26.51 -7.93
CA PRO A 336 36.63 26.10 -9.20
C PRO A 336 38.17 26.15 -9.19
N GLU A 337 38.77 26.73 -8.15
CA GLU A 337 40.20 26.96 -7.96
C GLU A 337 40.85 25.93 -7.02
N ASP A 338 40.05 25.07 -6.35
CA ASP A 338 40.57 24.03 -5.44
C ASP A 338 41.23 22.90 -6.24
N GLU A 339 42.30 22.30 -5.68
CA GLU A 339 42.90 21.13 -6.33
C GLU A 339 41.89 19.98 -6.41
N PRO A 340 41.79 19.26 -7.55
CA PRO A 340 40.79 18.22 -7.77
C PRO A 340 40.68 17.16 -6.67
N ASP A 341 41.81 16.83 -6.02
CA ASP A 341 41.88 15.82 -4.96
C ASP A 341 41.25 16.30 -3.64
N GLU A 342 41.36 17.60 -3.31
CA GLU A 342 40.75 18.19 -2.11
C GLU A 342 39.22 18.29 -2.26
N LEU A 343 38.77 18.67 -3.45
CA LEU A 343 37.36 18.71 -3.85
C LEU A 343 36.74 17.30 -3.77
N ALA A 344 37.41 16.29 -4.31
CA ALA A 344 36.94 14.90 -4.25
C ALA A 344 36.80 14.40 -2.79
N ALA A 345 37.75 14.71 -1.92
CA ALA A 345 37.71 14.32 -0.51
C ALA A 345 36.54 14.97 0.25
N ALA A 346 36.27 16.26 0.01
CA ALA A 346 35.16 16.97 0.66
C ALA A 346 33.78 16.49 0.20
N ILE A 347 33.65 16.06 -1.07
CA ILE A 347 32.41 15.42 -1.57
C ILE A 347 32.24 14.02 -0.96
N ASP A 348 33.28 13.22 -0.92
CA ASP A 348 33.26 11.85 -0.36
C ASP A 348 32.81 11.85 1.11
N GLN A 349 33.36 12.75 1.92
CA GLN A 349 32.97 12.87 3.33
C GLN A 349 31.49 13.25 3.50
N ARG A 350 30.97 14.20 2.72
CA ARG A 350 29.55 14.58 2.76
C ARG A 350 28.65 13.41 2.38
N ASN A 351 29.04 12.63 1.37
CA ASN A 351 28.32 11.42 0.99
C ASN A 351 28.34 10.36 2.10
N LYS A 352 29.45 10.20 2.82
CA LYS A 352 29.53 9.30 3.99
C LYS A 352 28.61 9.74 5.14
N ALA A 353 28.62 11.04 5.47
CA ALA A 353 27.74 11.58 6.51
C ALA A 353 26.25 11.42 6.14
N TYR A 354 25.91 11.68 4.87
CA TYR A 354 24.56 11.45 4.34
C TYR A 354 24.19 9.97 4.43
N ASN A 355 25.02 9.05 3.90
CA ASN A 355 24.72 7.61 3.89
C ASN A 355 24.54 7.06 5.31
N ALA A 356 25.38 7.47 6.26
CA ALA A 356 25.24 7.06 7.66
C ALA A 356 23.91 7.55 8.27
N SER A 357 23.54 8.80 8.00
CA SER A 357 22.28 9.38 8.47
C SER A 357 21.07 8.71 7.81
N ALA A 358 21.12 8.46 6.50
CA ALA A 358 20.06 7.78 5.75
C ALA A 358 19.84 6.35 6.25
N ASN A 359 20.91 5.58 6.47
CA ASN A 359 20.81 4.23 7.01
C ASN A 359 20.25 4.21 8.44
N ARG A 360 20.54 5.24 9.25
CA ARG A 360 19.91 5.36 10.58
C ARG A 360 18.42 5.58 10.45
N VAL A 361 17.98 6.46 9.55
CA VAL A 361 16.56 6.72 9.33
C VAL A 361 15.85 5.46 8.83
N GLU A 362 16.41 4.78 7.84
CA GLU A 362 15.90 3.49 7.35
C GLU A 362 15.74 2.49 8.50
N GLY A 363 16.77 2.32 9.33
CA GLY A 363 16.72 1.43 10.49
C GLY A 363 15.67 1.81 11.51
N LEU A 364 15.59 3.10 11.90
CA LEU A 364 14.59 3.60 12.85
C LEU A 364 13.15 3.37 12.36
N LEU A 365 12.90 3.57 11.07
CA LEU A 365 11.58 3.35 10.48
C LEU A 365 11.25 1.86 10.40
N CYS A 366 12.18 1.03 9.91
CA CYS A 366 11.99 -0.42 9.81
C CYS A 366 11.76 -1.06 11.19
N ASP A 367 12.55 -0.68 12.21
CA ASP A 367 12.40 -1.16 13.60
C ASP A 367 11.04 -0.79 14.20
N ALA A 368 10.44 0.32 13.75
CA ALA A 368 9.12 0.77 14.16
C ALA A 368 7.97 0.19 13.31
N GLY A 369 8.26 -0.71 12.36
CA GLY A 369 7.26 -1.34 11.50
C GLY A 369 6.87 -0.54 10.26
N HIS A 370 7.66 0.46 9.87
CA HIS A 370 7.51 1.21 8.63
C HIS A 370 8.57 0.77 7.62
N PHE A 371 8.21 -0.03 6.62
CA PHE A 371 9.18 -0.48 5.62
C PHE A 371 9.81 0.73 4.90
N SER A 372 11.13 0.81 4.96
CA SER A 372 11.91 1.92 4.45
C SER A 372 13.07 1.44 3.61
N ALA A 373 13.48 2.27 2.65
CA ALA A 373 14.65 2.03 1.82
C ALA A 373 15.38 3.34 1.53
N THR A 374 16.71 3.29 1.45
CA THR A 374 17.52 4.46 1.05
C THR A 374 17.64 4.61 -0.47
N PHE A 375 18.02 5.81 -0.93
CA PHE A 375 18.45 6.07 -2.30
C PHE A 375 19.47 5.04 -2.80
N ALA A 376 20.46 4.70 -1.97
CA ALA A 376 21.50 3.75 -2.35
C ALA A 376 20.92 2.34 -2.55
N THR A 377 20.02 1.91 -1.65
CA THR A 377 19.30 0.63 -1.75
C THR A 377 18.52 0.55 -3.06
N LEU A 378 17.64 1.53 -3.35
CA LEU A 378 16.81 1.51 -4.56
C LEU A 378 17.62 1.72 -5.85
N TRP A 379 18.67 2.54 -5.81
CA TRP A 379 19.57 2.75 -6.94
C TRP A 379 20.28 1.46 -7.35
N GLY A 380 20.70 0.65 -6.38
CA GLY A 380 21.34 -0.65 -6.62
C GLY A 380 20.41 -1.70 -7.24
N LEU A 381 19.09 -1.51 -7.17
CA LEU A 381 18.06 -2.41 -7.71
C LEU A 381 17.62 -2.06 -9.14
N ARG A 382 18.19 -1.03 -9.76
CA ARG A 382 17.85 -0.62 -11.13
C ARG A 382 18.35 -1.64 -12.15
N ASN A 383 17.50 -1.97 -13.14
CA ASN A 383 17.84 -2.90 -14.21
C ASN A 383 18.58 -2.17 -15.36
N ASN A 384 19.55 -2.83 -15.98
CA ASN A 384 20.32 -2.33 -17.14
C ASN A 384 19.45 -2.10 -18.40
N GLU A 385 18.32 -2.81 -18.55
CA GLU A 385 17.42 -2.63 -19.71
C GLU A 385 16.56 -1.36 -19.63
N TYR A 386 16.24 -0.88 -18.43
CA TYR A 386 15.47 0.34 -18.18
C TYR A 386 16.05 1.11 -16.99
N PRO A 387 17.16 1.85 -17.17
CA PRO A 387 17.92 2.48 -16.08
C PRO A 387 17.13 3.54 -15.28
N ALA A 388 15.94 3.92 -15.75
CA ALA A 388 15.04 4.85 -15.08
C ALA A 388 14.06 4.20 -14.10
N LYS A 389 13.88 2.87 -14.11
CA LYS A 389 12.89 2.18 -13.26
C LYS A 389 13.57 1.18 -12.32
N VAL A 390 13.16 1.20 -11.05
CA VAL A 390 13.59 0.23 -10.04
C VAL A 390 12.87 -1.08 -10.30
N SER A 391 13.59 -2.21 -10.28
CA SER A 391 12.99 -3.53 -10.46
C SER A 391 12.16 -3.89 -9.21
N LEU A 392 10.83 -3.91 -9.32
CA LEU A 392 9.94 -4.38 -8.24
C LEU A 392 10.30 -5.79 -7.72
N PRO A 393 10.68 -6.76 -8.58
CA PRO A 393 11.22 -8.04 -8.13
C PRO A 393 12.46 -7.92 -7.22
N GLY A 394 13.24 -6.85 -7.32
CA GLY A 394 14.42 -6.60 -6.49
C GLY A 394 14.10 -6.02 -5.11
N LEU A 395 12.96 -5.35 -4.94
CA LEU A 395 12.55 -4.78 -3.65
C LEU A 395 11.96 -5.85 -2.71
N GLN A 396 11.34 -6.88 -3.27
CA GLN A 396 10.73 -7.96 -2.49
C GLN A 396 11.72 -8.66 -1.53
N PRO A 397 12.90 -9.12 -1.97
CA PRO A 397 13.89 -9.71 -1.06
C PRO A 397 14.39 -8.74 0.01
N VAL A 398 14.40 -7.42 -0.25
CA VAL A 398 14.80 -6.40 0.74
C VAL A 398 13.76 -6.31 1.85
N ALA A 399 12.48 -6.27 1.49
CA ALA A 399 11.38 -6.29 2.45
C ALA A 399 11.37 -7.59 3.27
N ASP A 400 11.51 -8.75 2.60
CA ASP A 400 11.57 -10.06 3.26
C ASP A 400 12.74 -10.13 4.25
N ALA A 401 13.93 -9.64 3.86
CA ALA A 401 15.12 -9.60 4.72
C ALA A 401 14.97 -8.65 5.92
N ALA A 402 14.20 -7.58 5.76
CA ALA A 402 13.83 -6.66 6.84
C ALA A 402 12.65 -7.17 7.71
N GLY A 403 12.13 -8.38 7.43
CA GLY A 403 11.05 -9.00 8.20
C GLY A 403 9.64 -8.54 7.82
N PHE A 404 9.47 -7.85 6.70
CA PHE A 404 8.19 -7.32 6.24
C PHE A 404 7.46 -8.29 5.32
N GLN A 405 6.21 -8.62 5.67
CA GLN A 405 5.33 -9.45 4.85
C GLN A 405 4.50 -8.60 3.88
N LEU A 406 5.18 -7.98 2.91
CA LEU A 406 4.58 -7.07 1.92
C LEU A 406 4.62 -7.67 0.50
N TYR A 407 3.67 -7.31 -0.36
CA TYR A 407 3.80 -7.43 -1.82
C TYR A 407 3.71 -6.05 -2.46
N PHE A 408 4.45 -5.88 -3.54
CA PHE A 408 4.52 -4.62 -4.27
C PHE A 408 3.58 -4.63 -5.47
N VAL A 409 2.84 -3.55 -5.66
CA VAL A 409 1.89 -3.37 -6.75
C VAL A 409 2.66 -3.16 -8.06
N ASN A 410 2.35 -3.98 -9.06
CA ASN A 410 2.93 -3.86 -10.39
C ASN A 410 2.47 -2.56 -11.07
N GLY A 411 3.39 -1.91 -11.79
CA GLY A 411 3.10 -0.66 -12.50
C GLY A 411 3.32 0.61 -11.68
N VAL A 412 3.53 0.49 -10.37
CA VAL A 412 3.91 1.60 -9.48
C VAL A 412 5.40 1.52 -9.20
N ASP A 413 6.13 2.63 -9.32
CA ASP A 413 7.56 2.64 -9.04
C ASP A 413 7.85 2.35 -7.56
N ALA A 414 8.94 1.64 -7.30
CA ALA A 414 9.34 1.17 -5.96
C ALA A 414 9.41 2.29 -4.91
N GLU A 415 9.88 3.47 -5.31
CA GLU A 415 10.02 4.65 -4.44
C GLU A 415 8.70 5.19 -3.90
N PHE A 416 7.57 4.83 -4.53
CA PHE A 416 6.23 5.21 -4.08
C PHE A 416 5.55 4.13 -3.22
N GLN A 417 6.25 3.04 -2.91
CA GLN A 417 5.71 1.88 -2.18
C GLN A 417 6.42 1.62 -0.84
N CYS A 418 7.33 2.50 -0.43
CA CYS A 418 8.02 2.44 0.86
C CYS A 418 8.33 3.85 1.36
N TRP A 419 8.72 3.99 2.63
CA TRP A 419 9.31 5.23 3.11
C TRP A 419 10.70 5.41 2.50
N TYR A 420 10.82 6.33 1.56
CA TYR A 420 12.01 6.50 0.75
C TYR A 420 12.91 7.62 1.27
N VAL A 421 14.13 7.27 1.66
CA VAL A 421 15.12 8.24 2.18
C VAL A 421 16.07 8.67 1.07
N LYS A 422 15.90 9.90 0.58
CA LYS A 422 16.63 10.43 -0.57
C LYS A 422 17.47 11.66 -0.24
N LYS A 423 18.45 11.89 -1.12
CA LYS A 423 19.36 13.03 -1.04
C LYS A 423 18.73 14.15 -1.85
N ASP A 424 18.41 15.25 -1.19
CA ASP A 424 18.03 16.47 -1.90
C ASP A 424 19.24 17.40 -2.02
N LEU A 425 19.52 17.82 -3.25
CA LEU A 425 20.58 18.75 -3.59
C LEU A 425 20.15 20.21 -3.43
N SER A 426 18.84 20.47 -3.30
CA SER A 426 18.29 21.81 -3.08
C SER A 426 18.53 22.30 -1.65
N LEU A 427 18.65 21.36 -0.70
CA LEU A 427 18.88 21.65 0.72
C LEU A 427 20.28 22.16 1.00
N SER A 428 20.36 23.06 1.98
CA SER A 428 21.63 23.54 2.50
C SER A 428 22.45 22.35 3.05
N SER A 429 23.72 22.32 2.68
CA SER A 429 24.66 21.30 3.15
C SER A 429 25.94 22.00 3.54
N TRP A 430 26.15 22.12 4.85
CA TRP A 430 27.20 22.98 5.38
C TRP A 430 28.28 22.23 6.14
N ALA A 431 29.53 22.47 5.74
CA ALA A 431 30.70 22.14 6.55
C ALA A 431 30.87 23.21 7.64
N PHE A 432 31.23 22.80 8.86
CA PHE A 432 31.39 23.68 10.02
C PHE A 432 30.08 24.29 10.57
N GLY A 433 29.12 23.42 10.88
CA GLY A 433 27.81 23.73 11.45
C GLY A 433 27.82 24.56 12.75
N GLU A 434 26.71 24.53 13.49
CA GLU A 434 26.59 25.22 14.78
C GLU A 434 27.68 24.77 15.77
N LYS A 435 28.06 25.67 16.69
CA LYS A 435 28.98 25.37 17.79
C LYS A 435 28.64 24.03 18.48
N GLY A 436 29.59 23.08 18.45
CA GLY A 436 29.44 21.72 18.99
C GLY A 436 29.22 20.63 17.93
N TYR A 437 29.04 21.00 16.66
CA TYR A 437 28.86 20.08 15.53
C TYR A 437 29.86 20.34 14.41
N ALA A 438 30.14 19.29 13.62
CA ALA A 438 31.01 19.37 12.47
C ALA A 438 30.32 19.98 11.24
N GLY A 439 29.00 19.89 11.15
CA GLY A 439 28.21 20.24 9.97
C GLY A 439 26.81 19.63 10.01
N HIS A 440 26.08 19.77 8.91
CA HIS A 440 24.80 19.09 8.68
C HIS A 440 24.67 18.63 7.22
N VAL A 441 23.80 17.65 7.00
CA VAL A 441 23.41 17.14 5.68
C VAL A 441 21.91 17.35 5.48
N GLY A 442 21.52 17.74 4.26
CA GLY A 442 20.12 17.74 3.85
C GLY A 442 19.60 16.32 3.63
N MET A 443 18.39 16.06 4.11
CA MET A 443 17.67 14.80 3.96
C MET A 443 16.26 15.08 3.49
N GLU A 444 15.77 14.20 2.62
CA GLU A 444 14.37 14.17 2.23
C GLU A 444 13.80 12.77 2.46
N VAL A 445 12.66 12.69 3.14
CA VAL A 445 11.95 11.43 3.41
C VAL A 445 10.59 11.51 2.73
N ALA A 446 10.39 10.70 1.70
CA ALA A 446 9.12 10.59 0.97
C ALA A 446 8.29 9.43 1.51
N SER A 447 6.99 9.65 1.69
CA SER A 447 6.06 8.58 2.09
C SER A 447 5.75 7.63 0.93
N PRO A 448 5.31 6.39 1.20
CA PRO A 448 4.57 5.63 0.21
C PRO A 448 3.29 6.35 -0.20
N ILE A 449 2.57 5.83 -1.21
CA ILE A 449 1.22 6.30 -1.54
C ILE A 449 0.27 5.96 -0.38
N LEU A 450 -0.39 6.98 0.14
CA LEU A 450 -1.32 6.94 1.25
C LEU A 450 -2.74 7.32 0.81
N ARG A 451 -3.76 6.95 1.61
CA ARG A 451 -5.18 7.26 1.43
C ARG A 451 -5.62 8.35 2.40
N ASP A 452 -6.60 9.16 2.02
CA ASP A 452 -7.29 10.06 2.96
C ASP A 452 -8.10 9.26 3.99
N SER A 453 -7.39 8.73 4.98
CA SER A 453 -7.93 7.87 6.03
C SER A 453 -7.20 8.12 7.36
N PRO A 454 -7.88 7.97 8.50
CA PRO A 454 -7.23 8.13 9.81
C PRO A 454 -6.01 7.21 10.01
N GLU A 455 -6.04 6.00 9.43
CA GLU A 455 -4.94 5.04 9.52
C GLU A 455 -3.66 5.59 8.88
N ASP A 456 -3.77 6.11 7.65
CA ASP A 456 -2.61 6.57 6.89
C ASP A 456 -2.06 7.90 7.39
N PHE A 457 -2.92 8.82 7.88
CA PHE A 457 -2.46 9.98 8.63
C PHE A 457 -1.79 9.58 9.97
N GLY A 458 -2.24 8.49 10.58
CA GLY A 458 -1.59 7.87 11.72
C GLY A 458 -0.15 7.43 11.41
N LYS A 459 0.09 6.83 10.24
CA LYS A 459 1.44 6.44 9.78
C LYS A 459 2.37 7.64 9.66
N VAL A 460 1.90 8.74 9.05
CA VAL A 460 2.65 10.00 8.97
C VAL A 460 3.03 10.51 10.36
N SER A 461 2.07 10.54 11.28
CA SER A 461 2.30 11.05 12.64
C SER A 461 3.31 10.20 13.40
N ASP A 462 3.27 8.88 13.22
CA ASP A 462 4.22 7.96 13.83
C ASP A 462 5.64 8.15 13.28
N VAL A 463 5.78 8.29 11.96
CA VAL A 463 7.08 8.62 11.34
C VAL A 463 7.65 9.94 11.86
N LEU A 464 6.84 10.99 11.97
CA LEU A 464 7.28 12.28 12.51
C LEU A 464 7.76 12.16 13.96
N ARG A 465 7.10 11.32 14.77
CA ARG A 465 7.52 10.98 16.13
C ARG A 465 8.88 10.27 16.12
N ILE A 466 9.03 9.23 15.31
CA ILE A 466 10.27 8.45 15.19
C ILE A 466 11.43 9.35 14.76
N LEU A 467 11.22 10.23 13.77
CA LEU A 467 12.25 11.16 13.31
C LEU A 467 12.66 12.15 14.40
N ARG A 468 11.70 12.73 15.13
CA ARG A 468 11.98 13.73 16.18
C ARG A 468 12.55 13.13 17.47
N SER A 469 12.29 11.85 17.76
CA SER A 469 12.87 11.16 18.91
C SER A 469 14.20 10.47 18.59
N GLY A 470 14.35 9.95 17.37
CA GLY A 470 15.50 9.16 16.95
C GLY A 470 16.62 9.98 16.31
N LEU A 471 16.32 11.20 15.86
CA LEU A 471 17.26 12.13 15.26
C LEU A 471 17.18 13.51 15.93
N ARG A 472 18.09 14.39 15.50
CA ARG A 472 18.07 15.80 15.84
C ARG A 472 17.75 16.65 14.59
N PRO A 473 16.51 16.60 14.08
CA PRO A 473 16.17 17.29 12.85
C PRO A 473 16.21 18.81 13.05
N MET A 474 16.68 19.49 12.02
CA MET A 474 16.73 20.95 11.97
C MET A 474 16.08 21.44 10.68
N LEU A 475 15.56 22.67 10.70
CA LEU A 475 14.91 23.30 9.57
C LEU A 475 15.57 24.65 9.28
N ASP A 476 15.67 24.99 8.01
CA ASP A 476 15.98 26.34 7.54
C ASP A 476 15.02 26.75 6.43
N ILE A 477 15.24 27.92 5.82
CA ILE A 477 14.37 28.45 4.74
C ILE A 477 14.45 27.66 3.42
N GLY A 478 15.43 26.76 3.30
CA GLY A 478 15.59 25.90 2.13
C GLY A 478 14.83 24.58 2.26
N CYS A 479 14.35 24.23 3.45
CA CYS A 479 13.53 23.05 3.69
C CYS A 479 12.08 23.33 3.33
N ASP A 480 11.44 22.40 2.63
CA ASP A 480 10.05 22.46 2.18
C ASP A 480 9.22 21.26 2.69
N LEU A 481 7.90 21.40 2.65
CA LEU A 481 6.97 20.26 2.68
C LEU A 481 6.32 20.14 1.32
N HIS A 482 6.53 19.00 0.65
CA HIS A 482 5.80 18.67 -0.56
C HIS A 482 4.60 17.79 -0.23
N VAL A 483 3.46 18.07 -0.86
CA VAL A 483 2.28 17.21 -0.84
C VAL A 483 1.92 16.85 -2.26
N HIS A 484 1.87 15.57 -2.55
CA HIS A 484 1.42 15.02 -3.82
C HIS A 484 -0.02 14.55 -3.66
N VAL A 485 -0.93 15.00 -4.51
CA VAL A 485 -2.33 14.53 -4.51
C VAL A 485 -2.60 13.76 -5.79
N GLY A 486 -3.07 12.52 -5.65
CA GLY A 486 -3.44 11.62 -6.74
C GLY A 486 -4.89 11.14 -6.63
N ASN A 487 -5.30 10.32 -7.59
CA ASN A 487 -6.63 9.71 -7.62
C ASN A 487 -6.50 8.28 -8.19
N VAL A 488 -6.97 7.26 -7.46
CA VAL A 488 -6.93 5.86 -7.93
C VAL A 488 -7.76 5.66 -9.20
N ARG A 489 -8.78 6.49 -9.40
CA ARG A 489 -9.63 6.52 -10.61
C ARG A 489 -9.01 7.32 -11.76
N LYS A 490 -7.83 7.93 -11.54
CA LYS A 490 -7.15 8.85 -12.45
C LYS A 490 -7.96 10.14 -12.66
N PHE A 491 -7.31 11.19 -13.16
CA PHE A 491 -7.98 12.45 -13.43
C PHE A 491 -8.57 12.48 -14.85
N SER A 492 -9.70 13.14 -15.02
CA SER A 492 -10.23 13.47 -16.36
C SER A 492 -9.67 14.82 -16.85
N LEU A 493 -9.69 15.08 -18.16
CA LEU A 493 -9.30 16.42 -18.68
C LEU A 493 -10.21 17.52 -18.11
N LEU A 494 -11.51 17.27 -18.03
CA LEU A 494 -12.47 18.19 -17.40
C LEU A 494 -12.13 18.40 -15.91
N GLY A 495 -11.82 17.32 -15.20
CA GLY A 495 -11.36 17.37 -13.81
C GLY A 495 -10.12 18.24 -13.66
N MET A 496 -9.10 18.07 -14.51
CA MET A 496 -7.91 18.92 -14.51
C MET A 496 -8.21 20.39 -14.84
N LYS A 497 -9.08 20.68 -15.82
CA LYS A 497 -9.53 22.04 -16.10
C LYS A 497 -10.18 22.68 -14.88
N ARG A 498 -11.02 21.94 -14.17
CA ARG A 498 -11.68 22.39 -12.92
C ARG A 498 -10.68 22.56 -11.77
N ILE A 499 -9.72 21.66 -11.60
CA ILE A 499 -8.67 21.77 -10.59
C ILE A 499 -7.84 23.03 -10.82
N VAL A 500 -7.32 23.22 -12.04
CA VAL A 500 -6.51 24.40 -12.38
C VAL A 500 -7.31 25.68 -12.22
N THR A 501 -8.57 25.71 -12.64
CA THR A 501 -9.45 26.87 -12.49
C THR A 501 -9.64 27.24 -11.01
N LEU A 502 -9.87 26.24 -10.15
CA LEU A 502 -9.99 26.48 -8.72
C LEU A 502 -8.66 26.99 -8.14
N LEU A 503 -7.54 26.36 -8.51
CA LEU A 503 -6.20 26.78 -8.08
C LEU A 503 -5.92 28.24 -8.41
N LEU A 504 -6.31 28.74 -9.58
CA LEU A 504 -6.11 30.16 -9.92
C LEU A 504 -6.80 31.13 -8.97
N LEU A 505 -7.93 30.74 -8.36
CA LEU A 505 -8.64 31.58 -7.39
C LEU A 505 -8.12 31.38 -5.97
N VAL A 506 -7.77 30.14 -5.59
CA VAL A 506 -7.39 29.83 -4.21
C VAL A 506 -5.92 30.06 -3.92
N ASP A 507 -5.05 29.99 -4.93
CA ASP A 507 -3.61 30.15 -4.81
C ASP A 507 -3.22 31.45 -4.07
N PRO A 508 -3.75 32.65 -4.42
CA PRO A 508 -3.51 33.87 -3.64
C PRO A 508 -3.85 33.76 -2.15
N ILE A 509 -4.92 33.02 -1.80
CA ILE A 509 -5.39 32.81 -0.42
C ILE A 509 -4.46 31.83 0.30
N LEU A 510 -4.04 30.74 -0.36
CA LEU A 510 -3.08 29.78 0.19
C LEU A 510 -1.76 30.45 0.56
N TYR A 511 -1.29 31.41 -0.25
CA TYR A 511 -0.08 32.18 0.07
C TYR A 511 -0.20 33.10 1.28
N THR A 512 -1.40 33.34 1.81
CA THR A 512 -1.56 34.11 3.06
C THR A 512 -1.33 33.26 4.32
N ILE A 513 -1.44 31.93 4.21
CA ILE A 513 -1.34 30.98 5.33
C ILE A 513 -0.02 30.19 5.35
N VAL A 514 0.85 30.37 4.34
CA VAL A 514 2.26 29.92 4.34
C VAL A 514 3.22 31.08 4.61
N HIS A 515 4.48 30.78 4.94
CA HIS A 515 5.44 31.84 5.23
C HIS A 515 5.55 32.88 4.08
N PRO A 516 5.56 34.21 4.34
CA PRO A 516 5.50 35.20 3.24
C PRO A 516 6.71 35.20 2.30
N SER A 517 7.84 34.58 2.67
CA SER A 517 9.02 34.48 1.78
C SER A 517 8.77 33.55 0.60
N ARG A 518 7.85 32.59 0.73
CA ARG A 518 7.55 31.57 -0.28
C ARG A 518 7.07 32.19 -1.59
N LYS A 519 6.26 33.26 -1.50
CA LYS A 519 5.77 34.04 -2.64
C LYS A 519 6.87 34.62 -3.54
N TYR A 520 8.09 34.73 -3.03
CA TYR A 520 9.23 35.35 -3.74
C TYR A 520 10.37 34.37 -4.02
N ASN A 521 10.22 33.11 -3.62
CA ASN A 521 11.21 32.08 -3.90
C ASN A 521 10.90 31.45 -5.27
N ALA A 522 11.89 31.44 -6.17
CA ALA A 522 11.76 30.88 -7.53
C ALA A 522 11.34 29.40 -7.54
N LEU A 523 11.63 28.63 -6.49
CA LEU A 523 11.23 27.24 -6.36
C LEU A 523 9.77 27.06 -5.93
N THR A 524 9.14 28.13 -5.43
CA THR A 524 7.79 28.11 -4.85
C THR A 524 6.98 29.34 -5.23
N LEU A 525 7.19 29.86 -6.44
CA LEU A 525 6.40 30.97 -6.97
C LEU A 525 4.92 30.60 -7.08
N PRO A 526 4.00 31.54 -6.80
CA PRO A 526 2.58 31.27 -6.95
C PRO A 526 2.22 30.85 -8.36
N PHE A 527 1.38 29.82 -8.46
CA PHE A 527 0.93 29.26 -9.72
C PHE A 527 0.25 30.33 -10.60
N HIS A 528 -0.57 31.21 -10.01
CA HIS A 528 -1.22 32.32 -10.73
C HIS A 528 -0.27 33.40 -11.27
N GLN A 529 1.04 33.32 -10.95
CA GLN A 529 2.07 34.27 -11.40
C GLN A 529 3.11 33.62 -12.31
N ASP A 530 3.35 32.32 -12.19
CA ASP A 530 4.50 31.66 -12.82
C ASP A 530 4.13 30.70 -13.97
N ALA A 531 2.88 30.25 -14.06
CA ALA A 531 2.46 29.39 -15.18
C ALA A 531 2.60 30.13 -16.52
N ARG A 532 3.03 29.42 -17.58
CA ARG A 532 3.32 30.01 -18.90
C ARG A 532 2.15 30.80 -19.46
N VAL A 533 0.96 30.21 -19.41
CA VAL A 533 -0.31 30.84 -19.83
C VAL A 533 -0.59 32.18 -19.12
N MET A 534 -0.07 32.36 -17.89
CA MET A 534 -0.27 33.56 -17.07
C MET A 534 0.73 34.68 -17.38
N ASN A 535 1.85 34.33 -18.02
CA ASN A 535 2.92 35.25 -18.44
C ASN A 535 2.74 35.71 -19.90
N ASP A 536 2.26 34.85 -20.79
CA ASP A 536 1.98 35.19 -22.19
C ASP A 536 0.67 36.02 -22.36
N GLY A 537 -0.12 36.15 -21.29
CA GLY A 537 -1.43 36.81 -21.31
C GLY A 537 -1.45 38.32 -21.54
N GLN A 538 -0.29 38.98 -21.71
CA GLN A 538 -0.24 40.40 -22.08
C GLN A 538 -0.64 40.67 -23.55
N ASP A 539 -0.58 39.66 -24.42
CA ASP A 539 -0.91 39.76 -25.85
C ASP A 539 -2.13 38.91 -26.26
N LEU A 540 -2.91 38.39 -25.29
CA LEU A 540 -4.10 37.59 -25.58
C LEU A 540 -5.26 38.45 -26.14
N PRO A 541 -5.94 38.00 -27.21
CA PRO A 541 -7.14 38.68 -27.70
C PRO A 541 -8.22 38.73 -26.62
N ASP A 542 -8.99 39.83 -26.60
CA ASP A 542 -10.02 40.02 -25.59
C ASP A 542 -11.05 38.90 -25.60
N TYR A 543 -11.34 38.33 -24.42
CA TYR A 543 -12.55 37.55 -24.23
C TYR A 543 -13.75 38.46 -24.51
N THR A 544 -14.34 38.30 -25.70
CA THR A 544 -15.64 38.87 -26.03
C THR A 544 -16.58 37.72 -26.35
N ALA A 545 -17.67 37.60 -25.59
CA ALA A 545 -18.76 36.67 -25.92
C ALA A 545 -19.35 36.89 -27.34
N ALA A 546 -18.96 37.99 -28.00
CA ALA A 546 -19.42 38.42 -29.31
C ALA A 546 -18.48 38.07 -30.49
N SER A 547 -17.23 37.64 -30.28
CA SER A 547 -16.31 37.34 -31.39
C SER A 547 -16.56 35.98 -32.09
N GLY A 548 -17.45 35.15 -31.55
CA GLY A 548 -17.88 33.88 -32.16
C GLY A 548 -18.98 34.01 -33.25
N PHE A 549 -19.38 35.22 -33.63
CA PHE A 549 -20.51 35.46 -34.56
C PHE A 549 -20.20 36.40 -35.73
N ASN A 550 -18.93 36.60 -36.08
CA ASN A 550 -18.62 37.28 -37.34
C ASN A 550 -18.24 36.24 -38.42
N ASP A 551 -19.19 36.06 -39.33
CA ASP A 551 -19.05 35.37 -40.61
C ASP A 551 -17.91 36.00 -41.43
N GLU A 552 -16.67 35.57 -41.23
CA GLU A 552 -15.63 35.74 -42.25
C GLU A 552 -14.93 34.40 -42.51
N GLU A 553 -15.43 33.74 -43.56
CA GLU A 553 -14.82 32.63 -44.28
C GLU A 553 -13.36 32.95 -44.65
N LYS A 554 -12.42 32.56 -43.80
CA LYS A 554 -11.04 32.27 -44.22
C LYS A 554 -10.59 30.96 -43.60
N GLU A 555 -10.78 29.90 -44.37
CA GLU A 555 -10.11 28.62 -44.20
C GLU A 555 -8.59 28.84 -44.10
N ALA A 556 -8.06 28.79 -42.89
CA ALA A 556 -6.66 28.54 -42.63
C ALA A 556 -6.57 27.15 -42.02
N GLU A 557 -5.89 26.23 -42.71
CA GLU A 557 -5.62 24.87 -42.23
C GLU A 557 -4.98 24.92 -40.84
N GLY A 558 -5.66 24.35 -39.84
CA GLY A 558 -5.14 24.22 -38.47
C GLY A 558 -5.88 25.00 -37.37
N LYS A 559 -6.91 25.80 -37.67
CA LYS A 559 -7.78 26.40 -36.63
C LYS A 559 -9.04 25.57 -36.38
N PRO A 560 -9.45 25.37 -35.11
CA PRO A 560 -10.70 24.68 -34.79
C PRO A 560 -11.89 25.39 -35.42
N SER A 561 -12.90 24.64 -35.89
CA SER A 561 -14.10 25.23 -36.49
C SER A 561 -14.83 26.13 -35.47
N GLN A 562 -15.54 27.17 -35.94
CA GLN A 562 -16.35 28.06 -35.08
C GLN A 562 -17.32 27.30 -34.16
N ALA A 563 -17.81 26.12 -34.59
CA ALA A 563 -18.68 25.26 -33.77
C ALA A 563 -17.96 24.60 -32.58
N VAL A 564 -16.66 24.32 -32.71
CA VAL A 564 -15.81 23.78 -31.63
C VAL A 564 -15.48 24.89 -30.64
N GLU A 565 -15.13 26.09 -31.11
CA GLU A 565 -14.92 27.27 -30.25
C GLU A 565 -16.19 27.62 -29.46
N ALA A 566 -17.36 27.65 -30.10
CA ALA A 566 -18.63 27.89 -29.43
C ALA A 566 -18.94 26.83 -28.37
N ARG A 567 -18.57 25.57 -28.59
CA ARG A 567 -18.80 24.49 -27.63
C ARG A 567 -17.85 24.55 -26.43
N VAL A 568 -16.58 24.88 -26.65
CA VAL A 568 -15.60 25.16 -25.59
C VAL A 568 -16.08 26.31 -24.71
N LEU A 569 -16.59 27.38 -25.32
CA LEU A 569 -17.10 28.55 -24.60
C LEU A 569 -18.33 28.21 -23.75
N LEU A 570 -19.27 27.42 -24.28
CA LEU A 570 -20.42 26.93 -23.51
C LEU A 570 -20.01 26.05 -22.33
N ASP A 571 -18.97 25.21 -22.49
CA ASP A 571 -18.48 24.36 -21.41
C ASP A 571 -17.78 25.18 -20.30
N LEU A 572 -16.98 26.18 -20.68
CA LEU A 572 -16.39 27.15 -19.75
C LEU A 572 -17.47 27.92 -18.98
N GLU A 573 -18.45 28.49 -19.67
CA GLU A 573 -19.52 29.29 -19.06
C GLU A 573 -20.46 28.46 -18.18
N ALA A 574 -20.61 27.16 -18.47
CA ALA A 574 -21.39 26.25 -17.62
C ALA A 574 -20.69 25.97 -16.28
N HIS A 575 -19.35 25.96 -16.25
CA HIS A 575 -18.58 25.60 -15.05
C HIS A 575 -18.02 26.80 -14.29
N VAL A 576 -17.78 27.92 -14.98
CA VAL A 576 -17.03 29.05 -14.44
C VAL A 576 -17.88 30.32 -14.48
N PRO A 577 -17.99 31.08 -13.37
CA PRO A 577 -18.68 32.37 -13.33
C PRO A 577 -17.83 33.47 -14.01
N ILE A 578 -17.58 33.32 -15.32
CA ILE A 578 -16.62 34.11 -16.08
C ILE A 578 -16.86 35.62 -15.97
N SER A 579 -18.12 36.04 -15.85
CA SER A 579 -18.51 37.46 -15.72
C SER A 579 -18.09 38.10 -14.38
N GLN A 580 -17.86 37.29 -13.35
CA GLN A 580 -17.46 37.73 -12.01
C GLN A 580 -15.93 37.81 -11.87
N LEU A 581 -15.17 37.26 -12.83
CA LEU A 581 -13.72 37.16 -12.75
C LEU A 581 -12.99 38.39 -13.33
N PRO A 582 -11.79 38.73 -12.82
CA PRO A 582 -10.93 39.74 -13.44
C PRO A 582 -10.63 39.43 -14.91
N ARG A 583 -10.50 40.47 -15.75
CA ARG A 583 -10.28 40.32 -17.21
C ARG A 583 -9.09 39.42 -17.55
N LYS A 584 -7.98 39.55 -16.82
CA LYS A 584 -6.78 38.73 -17.00
C LYS A 584 -7.11 37.23 -16.83
N VAL A 585 -7.74 36.87 -15.70
CA VAL A 585 -8.15 35.50 -15.38
C VAL A 585 -9.14 34.94 -16.41
N ARG A 586 -10.06 35.77 -16.94
CA ARG A 586 -10.98 35.32 -18.00
C ARG A 586 -10.26 34.88 -19.26
N ASN A 587 -9.28 35.66 -19.72
CA ASN A 587 -8.54 35.35 -20.94
C ASN A 587 -7.69 34.08 -20.76
N GLU A 588 -7.05 33.93 -19.60
CA GLU A 588 -6.27 32.75 -19.24
C GLU A 588 -7.12 31.48 -19.18
N LEU A 589 -8.30 31.56 -18.57
CA LEU A 589 -9.25 30.45 -18.52
C LEU A 589 -9.81 30.11 -19.91
N ALA A 590 -10.13 31.11 -20.74
CA ALA A 590 -10.57 30.86 -22.12
C ALA A 590 -9.53 30.06 -22.92
N GLN A 591 -8.24 30.40 -22.78
CA GLN A 591 -7.16 29.65 -23.41
C GLN A 591 -7.06 28.23 -22.85
N LEU A 592 -6.99 28.05 -21.52
CA LEU A 592 -6.88 26.71 -20.89
C LEU A 592 -8.06 25.80 -21.24
N TRP A 593 -9.27 26.35 -21.24
CA TRP A 593 -10.47 25.57 -21.53
C TRP A 593 -10.61 25.23 -23.02
N SER A 594 -9.93 25.95 -23.92
CA SER A 594 -9.87 25.63 -25.35
C SER A 594 -8.98 24.43 -25.71
N MET A 595 -8.20 23.91 -24.76
CA MET A 595 -7.29 22.81 -25.01
C MET A 595 -8.02 21.46 -24.98
N ASP A 596 -7.79 20.65 -26.02
CA ASP A 596 -8.46 19.35 -26.21
C ASP A 596 -7.56 18.14 -25.86
N ASN A 597 -6.29 18.38 -25.50
CA ASN A 597 -5.34 17.33 -25.11
C ASN A 597 -4.45 17.75 -23.93
N LEU A 598 -3.93 16.74 -23.22
CA LEU A 598 -3.16 16.94 -21.98
C LEU A 598 -1.75 17.49 -22.22
N ASP A 599 -1.10 17.14 -23.33
CA ASP A 599 0.28 17.57 -23.57
C ASP A 599 0.33 19.09 -23.75
N ASP A 600 -0.61 19.65 -24.53
CA ASP A 600 -0.78 21.09 -24.66
C ASP A 600 -1.20 21.71 -23.32
N PHE A 601 -2.18 21.10 -22.63
CA PHE A 601 -2.65 21.58 -21.33
C PHE A 601 -1.51 21.67 -20.31
N THR A 602 -0.80 20.58 -20.05
CA THR A 602 0.31 20.54 -19.08
C THR A 602 1.50 21.37 -19.52
N SER A 603 1.78 21.51 -20.83
CA SER A 603 2.81 22.41 -21.36
C SER A 603 2.54 23.86 -20.99
N GLU A 604 1.27 24.27 -20.96
CA GLU A 604 0.83 25.62 -20.60
C GLU A 604 0.79 25.87 -19.08
N LEU A 605 0.66 24.80 -18.30
CA LEU A 605 0.84 24.86 -16.84
C LEU A 605 2.30 24.87 -16.42
N ARG A 606 3.25 24.67 -17.34
CA ARG A 606 4.66 24.67 -16.97
C ARG A 606 5.07 26.06 -16.49
N PRO A 607 5.88 26.12 -15.43
CA PRO A 607 6.47 27.36 -14.97
C PRO A 607 7.38 27.94 -16.06
N PHE A 608 7.28 29.26 -16.28
CA PHE A 608 7.97 29.96 -17.36
C PHE A 608 9.50 29.76 -17.35
N ARG A 609 10.09 29.52 -16.16
CA ARG A 609 11.54 29.46 -15.94
C ARG A 609 12.11 28.05 -15.73
N GLY A 610 11.33 27.00 -15.96
CA GLY A 610 11.77 25.61 -15.83
C GLY A 610 11.94 25.09 -14.40
N CYS A 611 11.64 25.89 -13.37
CA CYS A 611 11.61 25.50 -11.95
C CYS A 611 10.18 25.14 -11.54
N ARG A 612 9.92 24.07 -10.77
CA ARG A 612 8.56 23.51 -10.55
C ARG A 612 7.48 24.41 -9.92
N GLY A 613 7.83 25.59 -9.37
CA GLY A 613 6.85 26.55 -8.79
C GLY A 613 6.13 26.01 -7.54
N GLY A 614 5.17 26.77 -7.01
CA GLY A 614 4.39 26.40 -5.82
C GLY A 614 3.36 25.28 -6.05
N THR A 615 2.93 25.09 -7.30
CA THR A 615 2.11 23.94 -7.72
C THR A 615 2.60 23.42 -9.06
N ALA A 616 2.84 22.12 -9.15
CA ALA A 616 3.40 21.46 -10.33
C ALA A 616 2.53 20.30 -10.81
N PHE A 617 2.44 20.17 -12.13
CA PHE A 617 1.69 19.10 -12.82
C PHE A 617 2.62 18.14 -13.59
N VAL A 618 3.93 18.17 -13.29
CA VAL A 618 4.98 17.50 -14.08
C VAL A 618 4.81 15.97 -14.11
N THR A 619 4.22 15.38 -13.07
CA THR A 619 4.01 13.93 -13.00
C THR A 619 2.71 13.48 -13.67
N CYS A 620 1.84 14.41 -14.10
CA CYS A 620 0.59 14.10 -14.78
C CYS A 620 0.82 13.72 -16.25
N ARG A 621 0.40 12.51 -16.65
CA ARG A 621 0.61 11.93 -17.99
C ARG A 621 -0.67 11.30 -18.53
N LEU A 622 -0.83 11.36 -19.85
CA LEU A 622 -1.98 10.78 -20.55
C LEU A 622 -1.81 9.26 -20.70
N ILE A 623 -2.87 8.50 -20.43
CA ILE A 623 -2.92 7.06 -20.76
C ILE A 623 -4.03 6.80 -21.77
N GLU A 624 -3.69 6.10 -22.86
CA GLU A 624 -4.67 5.55 -23.78
C GLU A 624 -5.27 4.27 -23.20
N ASN A 625 -6.55 4.30 -22.83
CA ASN A 625 -7.29 3.11 -22.41
C ASN A 625 -7.72 2.34 -23.67
N HIS A 626 -6.92 1.34 -24.09
CA HIS A 626 -7.24 0.51 -25.27
C HIS A 626 -8.44 -0.44 -25.08
N SER A 627 -9.02 -0.51 -23.88
CA SER A 627 -10.12 -1.40 -23.52
C SER A 627 -11.53 -0.77 -23.59
N VAL A 628 -11.66 0.55 -23.88
CA VAL A 628 -12.97 1.22 -23.98
C VAL A 628 -13.06 2.05 -25.26
N PRO A 629 -14.09 1.88 -26.11
CA PRO A 629 -14.19 2.62 -27.37
C PRO A 629 -14.45 4.13 -27.16
N SER A 630 -13.48 4.95 -27.54
CA SER A 630 -13.63 6.31 -28.09
C SER A 630 -14.11 7.50 -27.22
N THR A 631 -14.22 7.42 -25.88
CA THR A 631 -14.48 8.63 -25.04
C THR A 631 -13.70 8.73 -23.72
N GLY A 632 -12.87 7.74 -23.34
CA GLY A 632 -12.27 7.67 -21.99
C GLY A 632 -10.75 7.87 -21.93
N ARG A 633 -10.24 9.05 -22.30
CA ARG A 633 -8.84 9.42 -21.98
C ARG A 633 -8.74 9.80 -20.49
N CYS A 634 -7.78 9.22 -19.78
CA CYS A 634 -7.54 9.47 -18.35
C CYS A 634 -6.09 9.90 -18.10
N ILE A 635 -5.87 10.60 -16.99
CA ILE A 635 -4.61 11.23 -16.62
C ILE A 635 -4.10 10.57 -15.34
N GLU A 636 -2.96 9.89 -15.42
CA GLU A 636 -2.26 9.33 -14.27
C GLU A 636 -1.22 10.31 -13.75
N GLY A 637 -0.91 10.25 -12.46
CA GLY A 637 0.11 11.08 -11.82
C GLY A 637 -0.42 11.81 -10.60
N THR A 638 0.31 12.84 -10.18
CA THR A 638 -0.03 13.63 -8.99
C THR A 638 0.06 15.11 -9.27
N ILE A 639 -0.73 15.90 -8.55
CA ILE A 639 -0.52 17.35 -8.45
C ILE A 639 0.39 17.57 -7.25
N GLU A 640 1.54 18.20 -7.47
CA GLU A 640 2.57 18.43 -6.46
C GLU A 640 2.44 19.86 -5.92
N PHE A 641 2.28 20.01 -4.61
CA PHE A 641 2.18 21.28 -3.90
C PHE A 641 3.44 21.52 -3.07
N ARG A 642 4.12 22.64 -3.32
CA ARG A 642 5.45 22.95 -2.74
C ARG A 642 5.44 24.21 -1.85
N MET A 643 4.28 24.81 -1.61
CA MET A 643 4.17 26.15 -1.01
C MET A 643 4.59 26.22 0.45
N LEU A 644 4.30 25.19 1.24
CA LEU A 644 4.51 25.22 2.68
C LEU A 644 6.00 25.09 3.01
N GLU A 645 6.48 25.91 3.95
CA GLU A 645 7.80 25.76 4.52
C GLU A 645 7.99 24.38 5.18
N GLY A 646 9.25 23.93 5.24
CA GLY A 646 9.63 22.68 5.88
C GLY A 646 9.14 22.63 7.32
N THR A 647 8.56 21.50 7.69
CA THR A 647 7.98 21.28 9.00
C THR A 647 7.98 19.79 9.33
N LEU A 648 8.12 19.46 10.61
CA LEU A 648 7.84 18.13 11.17
C LEU A 648 6.80 18.24 12.30
N ASP A 649 5.85 19.17 12.13
CA ASP A 649 4.67 19.32 12.99
C ASP A 649 3.51 18.48 12.41
N PRO A 650 3.09 17.41 13.09
CA PRO A 650 2.05 16.52 12.58
C PRO A 650 0.68 17.20 12.49
N GLU A 651 0.37 18.20 13.34
CA GLU A 651 -0.89 18.94 13.25
C GLU A 651 -0.91 19.81 11.98
N LEU A 652 0.16 20.57 11.73
CA LEU A 652 0.27 21.40 10.53
C LEU A 652 0.25 20.55 9.25
N ILE A 653 1.03 19.47 9.20
CA ILE A 653 1.08 18.55 8.05
C ILE A 653 -0.31 17.96 7.78
N THR A 654 -0.99 17.46 8.82
CA THR A 654 -2.32 16.86 8.66
C THR A 654 -3.33 17.87 8.12
N ARG A 655 -3.37 19.08 8.69
CA ARG A 655 -4.32 20.12 8.26
C ARG A 655 -4.00 20.62 6.85
N TRP A 656 -2.73 20.78 6.51
CA TRP A 656 -2.30 21.22 5.18
C TRP A 656 -2.63 20.18 4.11
N THR A 657 -2.28 18.91 4.35
CA THR A 657 -2.59 17.82 3.42
C THR A 657 -4.11 17.66 3.23
N LYS A 658 -4.91 17.74 4.31
CA LYS A 658 -6.38 17.73 4.18
C LYS A 658 -6.91 18.93 3.41
N LEU A 659 -6.35 20.13 3.60
CA LEU A 659 -6.73 21.32 2.81
C LEU A 659 -6.52 21.07 1.31
N LEU A 660 -5.35 20.56 0.93
CA LEU A 660 -4.99 20.30 -0.47
C LEU A 660 -5.80 19.15 -1.09
N LEU A 661 -6.02 18.07 -0.34
CA LEU A 661 -6.92 16.98 -0.74
C LEU A 661 -8.32 17.53 -1.06
N ARG A 662 -8.86 18.39 -0.19
CA ARG A 662 -10.19 18.98 -0.38
C ARG A 662 -10.26 19.94 -1.56
N VAL A 663 -9.19 20.68 -1.85
CA VAL A 663 -9.11 21.50 -3.08
C VAL A 663 -9.27 20.61 -4.32
N VAL A 664 -8.52 19.52 -4.41
CA VAL A 664 -8.58 18.60 -5.56
C VAL A 664 -9.92 17.86 -5.62
N GLU A 665 -10.39 17.33 -4.49
CA GLU A 665 -11.66 16.62 -4.39
C GLU A 665 -12.83 17.49 -4.81
N ARG A 666 -12.94 18.71 -4.26
CA ARG A 666 -14.07 19.60 -4.57
C ARG A 666 -14.07 20.04 -6.02
N ALA A 667 -12.91 20.13 -6.65
CA ALA A 667 -12.83 20.43 -8.08
C ALA A 667 -13.29 19.26 -8.97
N GLU A 668 -13.01 18.00 -8.62
CA GLU A 668 -13.42 16.85 -9.42
C GLU A 668 -14.82 16.30 -9.10
N ALA A 669 -15.13 16.13 -7.82
CA ALA A 669 -16.28 15.34 -7.37
C ALA A 669 -17.60 16.11 -7.32
N THR A 670 -17.56 17.44 -7.33
CA THR A 670 -18.79 18.25 -7.26
C THR A 670 -19.53 18.27 -8.60
N THR A 671 -20.85 18.45 -8.55
CA THR A 671 -21.65 18.69 -9.75
C THR A 671 -21.27 20.04 -10.38
N THR A 672 -21.58 20.22 -11.67
CA THR A 672 -21.32 21.49 -12.38
C THR A 672 -21.93 22.70 -11.66
N SER A 673 -23.16 22.57 -11.13
CA SER A 673 -23.84 23.65 -10.40
C SER A 673 -23.13 23.99 -9.08
N GLU A 674 -22.81 22.98 -8.27
CA GLU A 674 -22.12 23.20 -7.00
C GLU A 674 -20.72 23.80 -7.20
N TYR A 675 -20.03 23.37 -8.25
CA TYR A 675 -18.72 23.90 -8.61
C TYR A 675 -18.80 25.36 -9.05
N PHE A 676 -19.78 25.70 -9.88
CA PHE A 676 -20.02 27.08 -10.30
C PHE A 676 -20.32 27.98 -9.10
N GLU A 677 -21.22 27.56 -8.21
CA GLU A 677 -21.58 28.30 -6.99
C GLU A 677 -20.36 28.49 -6.07
N MET A 678 -19.55 27.45 -5.92
CA MET A 678 -18.30 27.51 -5.17
C MET A 678 -17.32 28.54 -5.75
N LEU A 679 -17.07 28.52 -7.06
CA LEU A 679 -16.21 29.50 -7.71
C LEU A 679 -16.79 30.92 -7.61
N ALA A 680 -18.11 31.07 -7.71
CA ALA A 680 -18.77 32.37 -7.58
C ALA A 680 -18.57 32.95 -6.19
N ALA A 681 -18.75 32.13 -5.15
CA ALA A 681 -18.45 32.52 -3.78
C ALA A 681 -16.98 32.92 -3.61
N LEU A 682 -16.03 32.18 -4.19
CA LEU A 682 -14.61 32.51 -4.12
C LEU A 682 -14.23 33.78 -4.90
N ALA A 683 -14.97 34.12 -5.96
CA ALA A 683 -14.73 35.29 -6.79
C ALA A 683 -15.23 36.61 -6.18
N GLU A 684 -16.12 36.56 -5.19
CA GLU A 684 -16.60 37.76 -4.50
C GLU A 684 -15.44 38.56 -3.87
N GLU A 685 -15.37 39.85 -4.19
CA GLU A 685 -14.42 40.77 -3.57
C GLU A 685 -14.74 40.92 -2.08
N ARG A 686 -13.73 40.73 -1.23
CA ARG A 686 -13.83 40.86 0.23
C ARG A 686 -12.80 41.84 0.75
N GLU A 687 -13.09 42.45 1.90
CA GLU A 687 -12.26 43.53 2.45
C GLU A 687 -10.98 43.00 3.11
N SER A 688 -10.95 41.73 3.53
CA SER A 688 -9.82 41.15 4.25
C SER A 688 -9.43 39.73 3.83
N ASP A 689 -8.15 39.41 4.01
CA ASP A 689 -7.61 38.05 3.83
C ASP A 689 -8.31 37.02 4.74
N ASP A 690 -8.79 37.43 5.93
CA ASP A 690 -9.49 36.54 6.87
C ASP A 690 -10.86 36.11 6.32
N GLU A 691 -11.59 37.03 5.70
CA GLU A 691 -12.87 36.73 5.06
C GLU A 691 -12.68 35.86 3.82
N ASN A 692 -11.62 36.10 3.04
CA ASN A 692 -11.23 35.25 1.90
C ASN A 692 -10.87 33.82 2.38
N LEU A 693 -10.10 33.70 3.45
CA LEU A 693 -9.76 32.42 4.06
C LEU A 693 -11.01 31.69 4.60
N ALA A 694 -11.92 32.41 5.26
CA ALA A 694 -13.17 31.83 5.74
C ALA A 694 -14.05 31.34 4.59
N ALA A 695 -14.16 32.10 3.50
CA ALA A 695 -14.88 31.70 2.29
C ALA A 695 -14.25 30.45 1.65
N LEU A 696 -12.92 30.39 1.55
CA LEU A 696 -12.20 29.21 1.06
C LEU A 696 -12.49 27.98 1.91
N LEU A 697 -12.34 28.08 3.22
CA LEU A 697 -12.59 26.92 4.10
C LEU A 697 -14.06 26.50 4.08
N GLY A 698 -15.01 27.44 3.95
CA GLY A 698 -16.42 27.13 3.74
C GLY A 698 -16.69 26.38 2.43
N ALA A 699 -16.13 26.87 1.32
CA ALA A 699 -16.21 26.22 0.00
C ALA A 699 -15.69 24.78 0.00
N LEU A 700 -14.68 24.50 0.84
CA LEU A 700 -14.06 23.19 1.00
C LEU A 700 -14.71 22.31 2.09
N GLY A 701 -15.67 22.84 2.86
CA GLY A 701 -16.26 22.16 4.01
C GLY A 701 -15.27 21.90 5.16
N LEU A 702 -14.36 22.85 5.39
CA LEU A 702 -13.28 22.84 6.37
C LEU A 702 -13.42 23.98 7.39
N GLU A 703 -14.62 24.47 7.66
CA GLU A 703 -14.89 25.62 8.55
C GLU A 703 -14.35 25.39 9.96
N LYS A 704 -14.35 24.13 10.42
CA LYS A 704 -13.78 23.73 11.72
C LYS A 704 -12.27 24.02 11.82
N HIS A 705 -11.56 24.12 10.70
CA HIS A 705 -10.13 24.40 10.65
C HIS A 705 -9.81 25.90 10.66
N LEU A 706 -10.82 26.77 10.49
CA LEU A 706 -10.64 28.22 10.43
C LEU A 706 -9.91 28.81 11.65
N PRO A 707 -10.19 28.41 12.91
CA PRO A 707 -9.44 28.95 14.05
C PRO A 707 -7.93 28.68 14.00
N PHE A 708 -7.52 27.55 13.41
CA PHE A 708 -6.10 27.22 13.24
C PHE A 708 -5.50 28.10 12.14
N TRP A 709 -6.10 28.11 10.95
CA TRP A 709 -5.56 28.85 9.81
C TRP A 709 -5.58 30.36 9.99
N ARG A 710 -6.56 30.91 10.72
CA ARG A 710 -6.58 32.32 11.12
C ARG A 710 -5.36 32.71 11.97
N LYS A 711 -4.89 31.82 12.85
CA LYS A 711 -3.66 32.07 13.62
C LYS A 711 -2.43 32.07 12.72
N ALA A 712 -2.36 31.17 11.75
CA ALA A 712 -1.29 31.13 10.76
C ALA A 712 -1.27 32.43 9.92
N LEU A 713 -2.45 32.86 9.42
CA LEU A 713 -2.64 34.12 8.70
C LEU A 713 -2.12 35.31 9.52
N GLN A 714 -2.58 35.45 10.76
CA GLN A 714 -2.17 36.56 11.65
C GLN A 714 -0.66 36.55 11.92
N LYS A 715 -0.07 35.36 12.15
CA LYS A 715 1.37 35.19 12.32
C LYS A 715 2.12 35.67 11.07
N ASN A 716 1.66 35.26 9.88
CA ASN A 716 2.33 35.58 8.62
C ASN A 716 2.21 37.06 8.26
N GLN A 717 1.05 37.68 8.49
CA GLN A 717 0.86 39.13 8.31
C GLN A 717 1.77 39.96 9.21
N ALA A 718 2.09 39.47 10.42
CA ALA A 718 2.97 40.17 11.34
C ALA A 718 4.46 40.18 10.95
N LEU A 719 4.89 39.33 10.00
CA LEU A 719 6.30 39.20 9.61
C LEU A 719 6.83 40.32 8.70
N ASP A 720 5.94 41.13 8.09
CA ASP A 720 6.23 42.32 7.26
C ASP A 720 7.54 42.23 6.43
N ILE A 721 7.56 41.34 5.42
CA ILE A 721 8.74 41.17 4.56
C ILE A 721 8.87 42.36 3.60
N LYS A 722 9.74 43.31 3.95
CA LYS A 722 10.11 44.46 3.11
C LYS A 722 11.10 44.06 2.02
N LEU A 723 10.62 43.95 0.79
CA LEU A 723 11.40 43.55 -0.37
C LEU A 723 12.36 44.67 -0.80
N VAL A 724 13.57 44.31 -1.25
CA VAL A 724 14.67 45.26 -1.42
C VAL A 724 14.73 45.82 -2.84
N GLU A 725 14.92 44.97 -3.84
CA GLU A 725 15.10 45.33 -5.26
C GLU A 725 14.44 44.28 -6.16
N THR A 726 14.41 44.51 -7.47
CA THR A 726 14.06 43.49 -8.47
C THR A 726 15.31 42.96 -9.15
N ASP A 727 15.41 41.65 -9.34
CA ASP A 727 16.48 41.03 -10.12
C ASP A 727 16.42 41.46 -11.60
N GLN A 728 17.40 41.00 -12.39
CA GLN A 728 17.49 41.28 -13.82
C GLN A 728 16.28 40.78 -14.64
N PHE A 729 15.38 40.01 -14.03
CA PHE A 729 14.16 39.47 -14.61
C PHE A 729 12.88 40.01 -13.93
N GLY A 730 12.99 41.09 -13.14
CA GLY A 730 11.84 41.75 -12.50
C GLY A 730 11.30 41.08 -11.23
N LEU A 731 11.92 40.00 -10.71
CA LEU A 731 11.49 39.36 -9.46
C LEU A 731 12.02 40.10 -8.24
N LYS A 732 11.17 40.29 -7.24
CA LYS A 732 11.57 40.94 -5.99
C LYS A 732 12.57 40.06 -5.23
N ILE A 733 13.75 40.60 -4.97
CA ILE A 733 14.83 39.93 -4.24
C ILE A 733 14.46 39.90 -2.75
N LEU A 734 14.55 38.71 -2.16
CA LEU A 734 14.36 38.51 -0.73
C LEU A 734 15.40 39.33 0.05
N PRO A 735 15.02 39.91 1.20
CA PRO A 735 15.98 40.58 2.08
C PRO A 735 17.14 39.65 2.44
N GLU A 736 18.31 40.23 2.69
CA GLU A 736 19.55 39.51 3.04
C GLU A 736 19.38 38.46 4.15
N LYS A 737 18.50 38.72 5.12
CA LYS A 737 18.19 37.77 6.21
C LYS A 737 17.42 36.53 5.76
N TRP A 738 16.77 36.57 4.61
CA TRP A 738 15.94 35.50 4.05
C TRP A 738 16.51 34.93 2.75
N GLU A 739 17.76 35.25 2.42
CA GLU A 739 18.49 34.67 1.31
C GLU A 739 19.46 33.60 1.82
N LEU A 740 19.45 32.41 1.22
CA LEU A 740 20.37 31.35 1.61
C LEU A 740 21.82 31.77 1.32
N PRO A 741 22.77 31.54 2.24
CA PRO A 741 24.14 31.98 2.05
C PRO A 741 24.83 31.41 0.81
N GLN A 742 24.39 30.26 0.29
CA GLN A 742 24.96 29.70 -0.96
C GLN A 742 24.64 30.53 -2.22
N PHE A 743 23.55 31.30 -2.22
CA PHE A 743 23.16 32.12 -3.37
C PHE A 743 23.75 33.53 -3.32
N ARG A 744 24.48 33.85 -2.25
CA ARG A 744 25.01 35.18 -2.00
C ARG A 744 26.44 35.36 -2.47
N GLU A 745 26.70 36.45 -3.19
CA GLU A 745 28.05 36.91 -3.48
C GLU A 745 28.70 37.59 -2.26
N TYR A 746 29.57 36.87 -1.55
CA TYR A 746 30.38 37.48 -0.50
C TYR A 746 31.69 38.06 -1.04
N LYS A 747 31.92 39.35 -0.81
CA LYS A 747 33.23 40.01 -0.99
C LYS A 747 34.07 39.91 0.29
N GLY A 748 35.36 39.58 0.18
CA GLY A 748 36.30 39.47 1.32
C GLY A 748 37.14 38.19 1.32
N GLU A 749 38.00 38.02 2.34
CA GLU A 749 38.80 36.81 2.53
C GLU A 749 37.92 35.60 2.86
N TYR A 750 38.38 34.41 2.48
CA TYR A 750 37.63 33.16 2.64
C TYR A 750 37.12 32.92 4.06
N LYS A 751 37.93 33.20 5.09
CA LYS A 751 37.56 33.02 6.51
C LYS A 751 36.38 33.92 6.91
N ASP A 752 36.31 35.15 6.40
CA ASP A 752 35.23 36.08 6.70
C ASP A 752 33.92 35.63 6.05
N LYS A 753 33.98 35.03 4.85
CA LYS A 753 32.81 34.43 4.19
C LYS A 753 32.26 33.29 5.03
N GLN A 754 33.13 32.39 5.51
CA GLN A 754 32.76 31.24 6.32
C GLN A 754 32.15 31.65 7.68
N ALA A 755 32.72 32.66 8.33
CA ALA A 755 32.17 33.20 9.57
C ALA A 755 30.76 33.78 9.36
N ARG A 756 30.54 34.56 8.29
CA ARG A 756 29.22 35.11 7.95
C ARG A 756 28.19 34.03 7.62
N LYS A 757 28.60 32.99 6.88
CA LYS A 757 27.74 31.84 6.59
C LYS A 757 27.33 31.13 7.88
N ARG A 758 28.28 30.88 8.80
CA ARG A 758 28.00 30.30 10.11
C ARG A 758 27.04 31.17 10.94
N ASP A 759 27.32 32.46 11.07
CA ASP A 759 26.47 33.40 11.82
C ASP A 759 25.04 33.41 11.28
N TRP A 760 24.88 33.31 9.95
CA TRP A 760 23.56 33.21 9.33
C TRP A 760 22.85 31.91 9.74
N TYR A 761 23.50 30.76 9.64
CA TYR A 761 22.89 29.48 10.03
C TYR A 761 22.54 29.44 11.52
N GLU A 762 23.40 29.97 12.41
CA GLU A 762 23.09 30.04 13.85
C GLU A 762 21.85 30.90 14.15
N GLN A 763 21.50 31.85 13.27
CA GLN A 763 20.33 32.72 13.42
C GLN A 763 19.06 32.17 12.75
N HIS A 764 19.19 31.32 11.72
CA HIS A 764 18.08 30.92 10.85
C HIS A 764 17.80 29.41 10.82
N VAL A 765 18.65 28.58 11.46
CA VAL A 765 18.40 27.15 11.62
C VAL A 765 17.66 26.90 12.93
N PHE A 766 16.51 26.24 12.84
CA PHE A 766 15.67 25.89 13.98
C PHE A 766 15.81 24.41 14.30
N ARG A 767 16.16 24.09 15.55
CA ARG A 767 16.15 22.72 16.05
C ARG A 767 14.76 22.34 16.51
N LEU A 768 14.31 21.18 16.07
CA LEU A 768 13.01 20.66 16.46
C LEU A 768 13.14 19.84 17.75
N PRO A 769 12.32 20.11 18.78
CA PRO A 769 12.30 19.28 19.98
C PRO A 769 11.63 17.93 19.70
N GLU A 770 11.62 17.02 20.67
CA GLU A 770 10.76 15.83 20.62
C GLU A 770 9.28 16.23 20.56
N LEU A 771 8.42 15.32 20.09
CA LEU A 771 6.97 15.52 20.12
C LEU A 771 6.43 15.18 21.51
N ASP A 772 5.54 16.03 22.02
CA ASP A 772 4.74 15.71 23.20
C ASP A 772 3.50 14.87 22.83
N ASP A 773 2.99 14.12 23.81
CA ASP A 773 1.79 13.28 23.64
C ASP A 773 0.55 14.12 23.29
N ASP A 774 0.46 15.34 23.82
CA ASP A 774 -0.64 16.29 23.56
C ASP A 774 -0.76 16.61 22.06
N THR A 775 0.35 16.65 21.33
CA THR A 775 0.37 16.91 19.89
C THR A 775 -0.26 15.77 19.09
N LEU A 776 -0.08 14.53 19.52
CA LEU A 776 -0.69 13.37 18.87
C LEU A 776 -2.20 13.30 19.11
N ASP A 777 -2.65 13.70 20.30
CA ASP A 777 -4.08 13.78 20.61
C ASP A 777 -4.78 14.85 19.76
N ARG A 778 -4.15 16.01 19.53
CA ARG A 778 -4.68 17.02 18.61
C ARG A 778 -4.83 16.50 17.18
N VAL A 779 -3.92 15.63 16.71
CA VAL A 779 -4.05 15.00 15.39
C VAL A 779 -5.25 14.06 15.35
N ARG A 780 -5.45 13.25 16.40
CA ARG A 780 -6.63 12.37 16.50
C ARG A 780 -7.95 13.13 16.47
N ASP A 781 -8.01 14.33 17.04
CA ASP A 781 -9.21 15.19 16.99
C ASP A 781 -9.50 15.79 15.60
N ILE A 782 -8.49 15.82 14.71
CA ILE A 782 -8.63 16.33 13.33
C ILE A 782 -9.13 15.24 12.38
N LEU A 783 -8.75 13.99 12.63
CA LEU A 783 -9.08 12.81 11.82
C LEU A 783 -10.47 12.27 12.15
#